data_AF-P0A687-F1
#
_entry.id   AF-P0A687-F1
#
_cell.length_a   1.000
_cell.length_b   1.000
_cell.length_c   1.000
_cell.angle_alpha   90.00
_cell.angle_beta   90.00
_cell.angle_gamma   90.00
#
_symmetry.space_group_name_H-M   'P 1'
#
loop_
_entity.id
_entity.type
_entity.pdbx_description
1 polymer ?
#
loop_
_entity_poly.entity_id
_entity_poly.type
_entity_poly.pdbx_seq_one_letter_code
_entity_poly.pdbx_strand_id
1 'polypeptide(L)'
;MSFVIAVPETIAAAATDLADLGSTIAGANAAAAANTTSLLAAGADEISAAIAALFGAHGRAYQAASAEAAAFHGRFVQALTTGGGAYAAAEAAAVTPLLNSINAPVLAATGRPLIGNGANGAPGTGANGGDAGWLIGNGGAGGSGAKGANGGAGGPGGAAGLFGNGGAGGAGGTATANNGIGGAGGAGGSAMLFGAGGAGGAGGAATSLVGGIGGTGGTGGNAGMLAGAAGAGGAGGFSFSTAGGAGGAGGAGGLFTTGGVGGAGGQGHTGGAGGAGGAGGLFGAGGMGGAGGFGDHGTLGTGGAGGDGGGGGLFGAGGDGGAGGSGLTTGGAAGNGGNAGTLSLGAAGGAGGTGGAGGTVFGGGKGGAGGAGGNAGMLFGSGGGGGTGGFGFAAGGQGGVGGSAGMLSGSGGSGGAGGSGGPAGTAAGGAGGAGGAPGLIGNGGNGGNGGESGGTGGVGGAGGNAVLIGNGGEGGIGALAGKSGFGGFGGLLLGADGYNAPESTSPWHNLQQDILSFINEPTEALTGRPLIGNGDSGTPGTGDDGGAGGWLFGNGGNGGAGAAGTNGSAGGAGGAGGILFGTGGAGGAGGVGTAGAGGAGGAGGSAFLIGSGGTGGVGGAATTTGGVGGAGGNAGLLIGAAGLGGCGGGAFTAGVTTGGAGGTGGAAGLFANGGAGGAGGTGSTAGGAGGAGGAGGLYAHGGTGGPGGNGGSTGAGGTGGAGGPGGLYGAGGSGGAGGHGGMAGGGGGVGGNAGSLTLNASGGAGGSGGSSLSGKAGAGGAGGSAGLFYGSGGAGGNGGYSLNGTGGDGGTGGAGQITGLRSGFGGAGGAGGASDTGAGGNGGAGGKAGLYGNGGDGGAGGDGATSGKGGAGGNAVVIGNGGNGGNAGKAGGTAGAGGAGGLVLGRDGQHGLT
;
A
#
# COMPACT_ATOMS: atom_id res chain seq x y z
N MET A 1 -26.02 -50.27 3.20
CA MET A 1 -25.51 -48.96 3.66
C MET A 1 -25.70 -47.99 2.51
N SER A 2 -26.64 -47.06 2.60
CA SER A 2 -26.68 -45.94 1.64
C SER A 2 -25.47 -45.06 1.94
N PHE A 3 -24.51 -45.00 1.03
CA PHE A 3 -23.46 -43.99 1.11
C PHE A 3 -24.10 -42.65 0.78
N VAL A 4 -24.11 -41.72 1.75
CA VAL A 4 -24.42 -40.32 1.46
C VAL A 4 -23.10 -39.69 1.08
N ILE A 5 -22.94 -39.34 -0.20
CA ILE A 5 -21.84 -38.49 -0.64
C ILE A 5 -22.32 -37.06 -0.43
N ALA A 6 -21.84 -36.42 0.62
CA ALA A 6 -21.96 -34.97 0.80
C ALA A 6 -20.65 -34.33 0.37
N VAL A 7 -20.73 -33.14 -0.23
CA VAL A 7 -19.57 -32.26 -0.42
C VAL A 7 -19.78 -31.09 0.52
N PRO A 8 -19.29 -31.13 1.77
CA PRO A 8 -19.57 -30.11 2.78
C PRO A 8 -19.25 -28.69 2.29
N GLU A 9 -18.24 -28.55 1.43
CA GLU A 9 -17.81 -27.27 0.85
C GLU A 9 -18.87 -26.67 -0.06
N THR A 10 -19.58 -27.46 -0.87
CA THR A 10 -20.64 -26.95 -1.76
C THR A 10 -21.88 -26.53 -0.97
N ILE A 11 -22.16 -27.23 0.13
CA ILE A 11 -23.24 -26.89 1.06
C ILE A 11 -22.92 -25.57 1.78
N ALA A 12 -21.69 -25.41 2.26
CA ALA A 12 -21.24 -24.18 2.91
C ALA A 12 -21.21 -22.97 1.95
N ALA A 13 -20.77 -23.17 0.71
CA ALA A 13 -20.81 -22.14 -0.32
C ALA A 13 -22.26 -21.72 -0.63
N ALA A 14 -23.16 -22.68 -0.88
CA ALA A 14 -24.57 -22.39 -1.12
C ALA A 14 -25.23 -21.66 0.07
N ALA A 15 -24.89 -22.03 1.31
CA ALA A 15 -25.39 -21.32 2.49
C ALA A 15 -24.91 -19.86 2.56
N THR A 16 -23.68 -19.60 2.14
CA THR A 16 -23.11 -18.24 2.04
C THR A 16 -23.81 -17.44 0.95
N ASP A 17 -23.94 -17.99 -0.27
CA ASP A 17 -24.63 -17.33 -1.38
C ASP A 17 -26.08 -16.98 -1.03
N LEU A 18 -26.77 -17.88 -0.31
CA LEU A 18 -28.11 -17.63 0.20
C LEU A 18 -28.10 -16.51 1.25
N ALA A 19 -27.14 -16.48 2.18
CA ALA A 19 -27.03 -15.40 3.15
C ALA A 19 -26.88 -14.03 2.46
N ASP A 20 -26.07 -13.95 1.41
CA ASP A 20 -25.83 -12.75 0.62
C ASP A 20 -27.07 -12.32 -0.19
N LEU A 21 -27.82 -13.27 -0.77
CA LEU A 21 -29.12 -13.00 -1.39
C LEU A 21 -30.12 -12.43 -0.37
N GLY A 22 -30.14 -12.97 0.85
CA GLY A 22 -30.98 -12.46 1.94
C GLY A 22 -30.64 -11.02 2.30
N SER A 23 -29.35 -10.70 2.40
CA SER A 23 -28.85 -9.34 2.64
C SER A 23 -29.24 -8.37 1.51
N THR A 24 -29.06 -8.80 0.26
CA THR A 24 -29.41 -8.01 -0.94
C THR A 24 -30.90 -7.69 -1.01
N ILE A 25 -31.75 -8.69 -0.74
CA ILE A 25 -33.21 -8.52 -0.72
C ILE A 25 -33.63 -7.61 0.44
N ALA A 26 -33.04 -7.77 1.62
CA ALA A 26 -33.32 -6.91 2.77
C ALA A 26 -32.95 -5.45 2.48
N GLY A 27 -31.81 -5.21 1.83
CA GLY A 27 -31.39 -3.88 1.39
C GLY A 27 -32.36 -3.26 0.38
N ALA A 28 -32.80 -4.02 -0.63
CA ALA A 28 -33.77 -3.57 -1.62
C ALA A 28 -35.14 -3.23 -0.98
N ASN A 29 -35.60 -4.07 -0.03
CA ASN A 29 -36.84 -3.83 0.70
C ASN A 29 -36.78 -2.56 1.56
N ALA A 30 -35.65 -2.32 2.22
CA ALA A 30 -35.42 -1.11 2.99
C ALA A 30 -35.43 0.15 2.11
N ALA A 31 -34.77 0.09 0.93
CA ALA A 31 -34.76 1.20 -0.02
C ALA A 31 -36.15 1.51 -0.60
N ALA A 32 -36.98 0.49 -0.82
CA ALA A 32 -38.35 0.64 -1.34
C ALA A 32 -39.37 1.09 -0.27
N ALA A 33 -39.07 0.92 1.02
CA ALA A 33 -40.03 1.11 2.11
C ALA A 33 -40.64 2.53 2.15
N ALA A 34 -39.80 3.56 2.07
CA ALA A 34 -40.27 4.95 2.15
C ALA A 34 -41.20 5.32 0.98
N ASN A 35 -40.81 4.95 -0.25
CA ASN A 35 -41.53 5.29 -1.48
C ASN A 35 -42.86 4.55 -1.63
N THR A 36 -43.06 3.43 -0.93
CA THR A 36 -44.28 2.60 -1.05
C THR A 36 -45.24 2.76 0.12
N THR A 37 -44.77 3.23 1.28
CA THR A 37 -45.60 3.38 2.49
C THR A 37 -46.10 4.81 2.73
N SER A 38 -45.43 5.81 2.14
CA SER A 38 -45.72 7.24 2.29
C SER A 38 -46.14 7.88 0.96
N LEU A 39 -47.09 7.26 0.27
CA LEU A 39 -47.58 7.76 -1.01
C LEU A 39 -48.40 9.04 -0.84
N LEU A 40 -48.15 10.00 -1.72
CA LEU A 40 -48.91 11.25 -1.81
C LEU A 40 -50.20 11.01 -2.60
N ALA A 41 -51.28 11.66 -2.18
CA ALA A 41 -52.53 11.69 -2.94
C ALA A 41 -52.30 12.44 -4.27
N ALA A 42 -52.80 11.87 -5.38
CA ALA A 42 -52.63 12.48 -6.71
C ALA A 42 -53.46 13.77 -6.89
N GLY A 43 -54.57 13.89 -6.17
CA GLY A 43 -55.45 15.06 -6.13
C GLY A 43 -55.85 15.45 -4.70
N ALA A 44 -56.36 16.67 -4.54
CA ALA A 44 -56.85 17.21 -3.27
C ALA A 44 -58.32 16.83 -3.03
N ASP A 45 -58.64 15.56 -3.23
CA ASP A 45 -59.98 15.00 -3.07
C ASP A 45 -59.94 13.75 -2.18
N GLU A 46 -61.07 13.42 -1.59
CA GLU A 46 -61.18 12.32 -0.64
C GLU A 46 -60.91 10.96 -1.30
N ILE A 47 -61.18 10.81 -2.61
CA ILE A 47 -60.93 9.57 -3.35
C ILE A 47 -59.41 9.37 -3.54
N SER A 48 -58.67 10.39 -3.96
CA SER A 48 -57.21 10.36 -4.08
C SER A 48 -56.52 10.10 -2.74
N ALA A 49 -57.02 10.71 -1.66
CA ALA A 49 -56.52 10.47 -0.31
C ALA A 49 -56.77 9.02 0.14
N ALA A 50 -57.97 8.48 -0.13
CA ALA A 50 -58.29 7.08 0.15
C ALA A 50 -57.44 6.10 -0.67
N ILE A 51 -57.17 6.41 -1.95
CA ILE A 51 -56.30 5.60 -2.82
C ILE A 51 -54.86 5.58 -2.30
N ALA A 52 -54.29 6.75 -1.96
CA ALA A 52 -52.94 6.82 -1.38
C ALA A 52 -52.85 6.06 -0.05
N ALA A 53 -53.88 6.18 0.80
CA ALA A 53 -53.96 5.43 2.05
C ALA A 53 -54.04 3.90 1.83
N LEU A 54 -54.80 3.45 0.82
CA LEU A 54 -54.90 2.04 0.42
C LEU A 54 -53.54 1.49 -0.02
N PHE A 55 -52.84 2.18 -0.94
CA PHE A 55 -51.52 1.74 -1.38
C PHE A 55 -50.48 1.82 -0.27
N GLY A 56 -50.52 2.84 0.60
CA GLY A 56 -49.62 2.93 1.76
C GLY A 56 -49.85 1.81 2.78
N ALA A 57 -51.12 1.40 2.99
CA ALA A 57 -51.44 0.23 3.79
C ALA A 57 -50.93 -1.08 3.16
N HIS A 58 -51.04 -1.21 1.83
CA HIS A 58 -50.47 -2.34 1.09
C HIS A 58 -48.94 -2.38 1.19
N GLY A 59 -48.26 -1.22 1.09
CA GLY A 59 -46.82 -1.11 1.31
C GLY A 59 -46.41 -1.57 2.72
N ARG A 60 -47.16 -1.19 3.75
CA ARG A 60 -46.91 -1.65 5.13
C ARG A 60 -47.11 -3.16 5.28
N ALA A 61 -48.14 -3.73 4.65
CA ALA A 61 -48.37 -5.17 4.65
C ALA A 61 -47.25 -5.94 3.93
N TYR A 62 -46.76 -5.41 2.79
CA TYR A 62 -45.61 -5.97 2.08
C TYR A 62 -44.34 -5.94 2.93
N GLN A 63 -44.10 -4.87 3.70
CA GLN A 63 -42.95 -4.77 4.60
C GLN A 63 -43.05 -5.80 5.75
N ALA A 64 -44.24 -6.02 6.31
CA ALA A 64 -44.45 -7.05 7.32
C ALA A 64 -44.21 -8.47 6.77
N ALA A 65 -44.73 -8.78 5.56
CA ALA A 65 -44.49 -10.05 4.89
C ALA A 65 -43.01 -10.26 4.53
N SER A 66 -42.32 -9.20 4.10
CA SER A 66 -40.89 -9.24 3.79
C SER A 66 -40.04 -9.50 5.03
N ALA A 67 -40.44 -8.99 6.19
CA ALA A 67 -39.77 -9.29 7.46
C ALA A 67 -39.95 -10.77 7.87
N GLU A 68 -41.13 -11.36 7.65
CA GLU A 68 -41.36 -12.78 7.87
C GLU A 68 -40.58 -13.67 6.90
N ALA A 69 -40.55 -13.31 5.62
CA ALA A 69 -39.72 -13.99 4.61
C ALA A 69 -38.23 -13.94 4.96
N ALA A 70 -37.72 -12.81 5.45
CA ALA A 70 -36.34 -12.67 5.91
C ALA A 70 -36.05 -13.57 7.13
N ALA A 71 -36.99 -13.72 8.06
CA ALA A 71 -36.86 -14.61 9.20
C ALA A 71 -36.84 -16.09 8.79
N PHE A 72 -37.70 -16.50 7.85
CA PHE A 72 -37.68 -17.85 7.28
C PHE A 72 -36.36 -18.12 6.55
N HIS A 73 -35.93 -17.18 5.70
CA HIS A 73 -34.67 -17.25 4.97
C HIS A 73 -33.48 -17.42 5.94
N GLY A 74 -33.44 -16.64 7.02
CA GLY A 74 -32.42 -16.77 8.06
C GLY A 74 -32.38 -18.16 8.70
N ARG A 75 -33.54 -18.77 8.98
CA ARG A 75 -33.62 -20.15 9.50
C ARG A 75 -33.16 -21.18 8.48
N PHE A 76 -33.50 -21.01 7.21
CA PHE A 76 -33.07 -21.91 6.13
C PHE A 76 -31.54 -21.88 5.94
N VAL A 77 -30.96 -20.68 5.87
CA VAL A 77 -29.49 -20.49 5.83
C VAL A 77 -28.82 -21.12 7.05
N GLN A 78 -29.39 -20.91 8.25
CA GLN A 78 -28.88 -21.52 9.48
C GLN A 78 -28.94 -23.05 9.42
N ALA A 79 -30.05 -23.63 8.98
CA ALA A 79 -30.21 -25.08 8.85
C ALA A 79 -29.22 -25.67 7.83
N LEU A 80 -29.05 -25.02 6.68
CA LEU A 80 -28.09 -25.45 5.65
C LEU A 80 -26.64 -25.36 6.13
N THR A 81 -26.28 -24.27 6.81
CA THR A 81 -24.97 -24.08 7.44
C THR A 81 -24.70 -25.17 8.48
N THR A 82 -25.69 -25.46 9.32
CA THR A 82 -25.60 -26.51 10.34
C THR A 82 -25.44 -27.89 9.70
N GLY A 83 -26.21 -28.19 8.64
CA GLY A 83 -26.10 -29.44 7.89
C GLY A 83 -24.73 -29.62 7.24
N GLY A 84 -24.20 -28.57 6.60
CA GLY A 84 -22.85 -28.58 6.03
C GLY A 84 -21.77 -28.82 7.10
N GLY A 85 -21.89 -28.14 8.25
CA GLY A 85 -21.00 -28.34 9.40
C GLY A 85 -21.06 -29.76 9.98
N ALA A 86 -22.24 -30.38 10.03
CA ALA A 86 -22.39 -31.75 10.51
C ALA A 86 -21.69 -32.78 9.60
N TYR A 87 -21.79 -32.61 8.27
CA TYR A 87 -21.05 -33.46 7.33
C TYR A 87 -19.54 -33.24 7.44
N ALA A 88 -19.07 -32.00 7.52
CA ALA A 88 -17.65 -31.70 7.71
C ALA A 88 -17.10 -32.31 9.00
N ALA A 89 -17.82 -32.17 10.12
CA ALA A 89 -17.42 -32.74 11.41
C ALA A 89 -17.38 -34.28 11.38
N ALA A 90 -18.29 -34.93 10.63
CA ALA A 90 -18.28 -36.38 10.45
C ALA A 90 -17.04 -36.86 9.68
N GLU A 91 -16.67 -36.16 8.60
CA GLU A 91 -15.43 -36.45 7.85
C GLU A 91 -14.18 -36.24 8.72
N ALA A 92 -14.12 -35.15 9.48
CA ALA A 92 -13.02 -34.87 10.41
C ALA A 92 -12.86 -35.93 11.50
N ALA A 93 -13.98 -36.41 12.05
CA ALA A 93 -14.00 -37.47 13.05
C ALA A 93 -13.48 -38.80 12.50
N ALA A 94 -13.70 -39.09 11.21
CA ALA A 94 -13.22 -40.32 10.57
C ALA A 94 -11.68 -40.36 10.44
N VAL A 95 -11.03 -39.21 10.22
CA VAL A 95 -9.56 -39.12 10.01
C VAL A 95 -8.79 -38.96 11.34
N THR A 96 -9.43 -38.43 12.38
CA THR A 96 -8.81 -38.09 13.68
C THR A 96 -8.04 -39.25 14.35
N PRO A 97 -8.54 -40.50 14.42
CA PRO A 97 -7.84 -41.60 15.08
C PRO A 97 -6.46 -41.93 14.47
N LEU A 98 -6.34 -41.82 13.13
CA LEU A 98 -5.08 -42.07 12.43
C LEU A 98 -4.04 -41.00 12.77
N LEU A 99 -4.43 -39.72 12.70
CA LEU A 99 -3.56 -38.59 13.03
C LEU A 99 -3.14 -38.58 14.50
N ASN A 100 -4.04 -38.96 15.42
CA ASN A 100 -3.70 -39.09 16.84
C ASN A 100 -2.65 -40.18 17.07
N SER A 101 -2.76 -41.31 16.37
CA SER A 101 -1.78 -42.40 16.44
C SER A 101 -0.40 -41.97 15.90
N ILE A 102 -0.36 -41.17 14.82
CA ILE A 102 0.86 -40.57 14.28
C ILE A 102 1.48 -39.57 15.26
N ASN A 103 0.66 -38.76 15.92
CA ASN A 103 1.12 -37.70 16.84
C ASN A 103 1.57 -38.23 18.20
N ALA A 104 0.98 -39.31 18.72
CA ALA A 104 1.15 -39.74 20.10
C ALA A 104 2.62 -39.92 20.54
N PRO A 105 3.52 -40.56 19.77
CA PRO A 105 4.92 -40.72 20.17
C PRO A 105 5.67 -39.38 20.29
N VAL A 106 5.45 -38.47 19.33
CA VAL A 106 6.13 -37.16 19.29
C VAL A 106 5.56 -36.22 20.35
N LEU A 107 4.25 -36.27 20.58
CA LEU A 107 3.57 -35.49 21.62
C LEU A 107 4.04 -35.92 23.01
N ALA A 108 4.17 -37.22 23.27
CA ALA A 108 4.71 -37.72 24.54
C ALA A 108 6.19 -37.35 24.74
N ALA A 109 6.99 -37.37 23.67
CA ALA A 109 8.42 -37.09 23.75
C ALA A 109 8.76 -35.58 23.84
N THR A 110 7.97 -34.72 23.20
CA THR A 110 8.33 -33.29 23.00
C THR A 110 7.29 -32.30 23.51
N GLY A 111 6.09 -32.76 23.89
CA GLY A 111 4.97 -31.89 24.24
C GLY A 111 4.28 -31.21 23.05
N ARG A 112 4.78 -31.40 21.82
CA ARG A 112 4.17 -30.90 20.57
C ARG A 112 3.77 -32.06 19.67
N PRO A 113 2.64 -31.97 18.95
CA PRO A 113 2.29 -32.96 17.94
C PRO A 113 3.28 -32.91 16.76
N LEU A 114 3.28 -33.96 15.94
CA LEU A 114 3.98 -33.92 14.65
C LEU A 114 3.20 -33.10 13.61
N ILE A 115 1.87 -33.28 13.59
CA ILE A 115 0.92 -32.62 12.67
C ILE A 115 -0.21 -31.98 13.48
N GLY A 116 -0.35 -30.67 13.38
CA GLY A 116 -1.43 -29.90 14.01
C GLY A 116 -1.10 -28.42 14.14
N ASN A 117 -2.14 -27.58 14.15
CA ASN A 117 -1.97 -26.14 14.37
C ASN A 117 -1.78 -25.82 15.85
N GLY A 118 -1.10 -24.70 16.11
CA GLY A 118 -1.04 -24.08 17.41
C GLY A 118 -2.39 -23.48 17.81
N ALA A 119 -2.65 -23.41 19.11
CA ALA A 119 -3.87 -22.83 19.66
C ALA A 119 -3.79 -21.30 19.68
N ASN A 120 -4.91 -20.62 19.43
CA ASN A 120 -4.97 -19.17 19.55
C ASN A 120 -4.86 -18.73 21.02
N GLY A 121 -4.25 -17.57 21.25
CA GLY A 121 -4.32 -16.85 22.53
C GLY A 121 -5.71 -16.27 22.75
N ALA A 122 -6.15 -16.23 24.01
CA ALA A 122 -7.48 -15.75 24.37
C ALA A 122 -7.62 -14.21 24.15
N PRO A 123 -8.73 -13.73 23.58
CA PRO A 123 -9.01 -12.28 23.43
C PRO A 123 -8.97 -11.53 24.77
N GLY A 124 -8.49 -10.28 24.73
CA GLY A 124 -8.43 -9.39 25.88
C GLY A 124 -7.42 -9.78 26.97
N THR A 125 -6.57 -10.79 26.74
CA THR A 125 -5.59 -11.26 27.73
C THR A 125 -4.14 -10.94 27.36
N GLY A 126 -3.86 -10.64 26.09
CA GLY A 126 -2.49 -10.56 25.56
C GLY A 126 -1.77 -11.91 25.52
N ALA A 127 -2.48 -13.04 25.66
CA ALA A 127 -1.87 -14.36 25.65
C ALA A 127 -1.21 -14.67 24.29
N ASN A 128 -0.04 -15.30 24.34
CA ASN A 128 0.67 -15.74 23.14
C ASN A 128 -0.15 -16.79 22.38
N GLY A 129 -0.05 -16.78 21.05
CA GLY A 129 -0.44 -17.92 20.25
C GLY A 129 0.50 -19.09 20.51
N GLY A 130 -0.05 -20.31 20.57
CA GLY A 130 0.74 -21.52 20.74
C GLY A 130 1.50 -21.89 19.47
N ASP A 131 2.65 -22.53 19.63
CA ASP A 131 3.41 -23.05 18.50
C ASP A 131 2.72 -24.26 17.85
N ALA A 132 2.92 -24.43 16.54
CA ALA A 132 2.37 -25.55 15.78
C ALA A 132 3.02 -26.90 16.11
N GLY A 133 2.58 -27.97 15.47
CA GLY A 133 3.31 -29.23 15.41
C GLY A 133 4.66 -29.12 14.67
N TRP A 134 5.55 -30.09 14.86
CA TRP A 134 6.91 -30.01 14.30
C TRP A 134 6.97 -30.05 12.77
N LEU A 135 6.14 -30.87 12.14
CA LEU A 135 6.23 -31.12 10.69
C LEU A 135 5.21 -30.31 9.90
N ILE A 136 3.91 -30.46 10.16
CA ILE A 136 2.83 -29.72 9.46
C ILE A 136 1.97 -28.98 10.47
N GLY A 137 1.92 -27.66 10.35
CA GLY A 137 0.92 -26.85 11.07
C GLY A 137 1.22 -25.37 11.11
N ASN A 138 0.15 -24.59 11.22
CA ASN A 138 0.22 -23.15 11.44
C ASN A 138 0.42 -22.85 12.92
N GLY A 139 1.15 -21.78 13.24
CA GLY A 139 1.16 -21.22 14.59
C GLY A 139 -0.20 -20.63 14.95
N GLY A 140 -0.53 -20.60 16.24
CA GLY A 140 -1.76 -19.97 16.71
C GLY A 140 -1.68 -18.44 16.68
N ALA A 141 -2.82 -17.76 16.50
CA ALA A 141 -2.85 -16.31 16.59
C ALA A 141 -2.66 -15.84 18.05
N GLY A 142 -1.99 -14.70 18.26
CA GLY A 142 -1.92 -14.06 19.56
C GLY A 142 -3.26 -13.47 20.00
N GLY A 143 -3.54 -13.49 21.31
CA GLY A 143 -4.71 -12.87 21.91
C GLY A 143 -4.60 -11.35 21.92
N SER A 144 -5.71 -10.63 21.72
CA SER A 144 -5.74 -9.19 21.88
C SER A 144 -5.44 -8.76 23.32
N GLY A 145 -4.85 -7.58 23.51
CA GLY A 145 -4.58 -7.01 24.82
C GLY A 145 -5.82 -6.47 25.51
N ALA A 146 -5.80 -6.39 26.84
CA ALA A 146 -6.93 -5.91 27.63
C ALA A 146 -7.23 -4.42 27.38
N LYS A 147 -8.51 -4.05 27.31
CA LYS A 147 -8.95 -2.65 27.49
C LYS A 147 -8.71 -2.22 28.93
N GLY A 148 -8.14 -1.03 29.15
CA GLY A 148 -7.82 -0.56 30.50
C GLY A 148 -7.46 0.92 30.56
N ALA A 149 -6.96 1.35 31.73
CA ALA A 149 -6.43 2.70 31.91
C ALA A 149 -5.30 2.98 30.90
N ASN A 150 -4.32 2.06 30.86
CA ASN A 150 -3.50 1.81 29.70
C ASN A 150 -4.04 0.59 28.96
N GLY A 151 -3.79 0.50 27.66
CA GLY A 151 -4.07 -0.70 26.90
C GLY A 151 -3.05 -1.81 27.22
N GLY A 152 -3.51 -3.04 27.40
CA GLY A 152 -2.62 -4.21 27.50
C GLY A 152 -1.97 -4.52 26.15
N ALA A 153 -0.76 -5.08 26.14
CA ALA A 153 -0.14 -5.51 24.89
C ALA A 153 -0.90 -6.71 24.29
N GLY A 154 -0.92 -6.79 22.96
CA GLY A 154 -1.33 -8.00 22.25
C GLY A 154 -0.27 -9.09 22.37
N GLY A 155 -0.70 -10.35 22.37
CA GLY A 155 0.21 -11.49 22.42
C GLY A 155 0.91 -11.72 21.07
N PRO A 156 2.17 -12.17 21.03
CA PRO A 156 2.78 -12.63 19.80
C PRO A 156 2.06 -13.86 19.23
N GLY A 157 2.08 -14.02 17.91
CA GLY A 157 1.65 -15.25 17.24
C GLY A 157 2.66 -16.38 17.44
N GLY A 158 2.17 -17.62 17.39
CA GLY A 158 2.99 -18.82 17.54
C GLY A 158 3.84 -19.13 16.30
N ALA A 159 4.93 -19.86 16.50
CA ALA A 159 5.78 -20.32 15.40
C ALA A 159 5.12 -21.47 14.62
N ALA A 160 5.45 -21.56 13.33
CA ALA A 160 5.01 -22.67 12.47
C ALA A 160 5.79 -23.97 12.70
N GLY A 161 5.33 -25.05 12.06
CA GLY A 161 6.13 -26.26 11.83
C GLY A 161 7.12 -26.10 10.66
N LEU A 162 7.76 -27.19 10.24
CA LEU A 162 8.60 -27.20 9.03
C LEU A 162 7.79 -26.81 7.77
N PHE A 163 6.53 -27.23 7.70
CA PHE A 163 5.53 -26.82 6.72
C PHE A 163 4.36 -26.13 7.42
N GLY A 164 4.28 -24.81 7.29
CA GLY A 164 3.14 -24.04 7.78
C GLY A 164 3.43 -22.57 7.98
N ASN A 165 2.37 -21.82 8.27
CA ASN A 165 2.44 -20.38 8.46
C ASN A 165 2.64 -20.04 9.93
N GLY A 166 3.41 -18.99 10.23
CA GLY A 166 3.43 -18.40 11.56
C GLY A 166 2.10 -17.74 11.89
N GLY A 167 1.69 -17.76 13.16
CA GLY A 167 0.44 -17.17 13.60
C GLY A 167 0.48 -15.64 13.58
N ALA A 168 -0.67 -14.98 13.38
CA ALA A 168 -0.76 -13.53 13.46
C ALA A 168 -0.54 -13.02 14.90
N GLY A 169 0.07 -11.85 15.06
CA GLY A 169 0.14 -11.16 16.35
C GLY A 169 -1.22 -10.61 16.79
N GLY A 170 -1.49 -10.60 18.10
CA GLY A 170 -2.70 -10.04 18.68
C GLY A 170 -2.71 -8.51 18.65
N ALA A 171 -3.89 -7.90 18.53
CA ALA A 171 -4.02 -6.45 18.61
C ALA A 171 -3.74 -5.92 20.03
N GLY A 172 -3.17 -4.73 20.14
CA GLY A 172 -3.04 -4.02 21.42
C GLY A 172 -4.40 -3.56 21.96
N GLY A 173 -4.53 -3.54 23.29
CA GLY A 173 -5.75 -3.13 23.98
C GLY A 173 -5.96 -1.62 23.94
N THR A 174 -7.23 -1.19 24.10
CA THR A 174 -7.59 0.23 24.11
C THR A 174 -7.32 0.89 25.47
N ALA A 175 -6.70 2.07 25.46
CA ALA A 175 -6.47 2.91 26.63
C ALA A 175 -7.62 3.90 26.81
N THR A 176 -8.19 3.92 28.02
CA THR A 176 -9.41 4.68 28.35
C THR A 176 -9.14 5.83 29.34
N ALA A 177 -8.01 5.82 30.05
CA ALA A 177 -7.68 6.89 31.00
C ALA A 177 -7.00 8.08 30.33
N ASN A 178 -7.05 9.24 30.99
CA ASN A 178 -6.20 10.38 30.64
C ASN A 178 -4.73 9.96 30.69
N ASN A 179 -3.94 10.45 29.75
CA ASN A 179 -2.54 10.08 29.56
C ASN A 179 -2.31 8.58 29.29
N GLY A 180 -3.38 7.81 29.05
CA GLY A 180 -3.29 6.40 28.77
C GLY A 180 -2.62 6.13 27.43
N ILE A 181 -1.77 5.11 27.39
CA ILE A 181 -1.10 4.66 26.17
C ILE A 181 -1.81 3.40 25.68
N GLY A 182 -2.21 3.39 24.41
CA GLY A 182 -2.75 2.20 23.75
C GLY A 182 -1.73 1.05 23.79
N GLY A 183 -2.21 -0.18 23.90
CA GLY A 183 -1.33 -1.33 23.99
C GLY A 183 -0.52 -1.54 22.70
N ALA A 184 0.70 -2.04 22.78
CA ALA A 184 1.42 -2.46 21.58
C ALA A 184 0.76 -3.69 20.94
N GLY A 185 0.75 -3.78 19.62
CA GLY A 185 0.41 -5.00 18.91
C GLY A 185 1.48 -6.07 19.11
N GLY A 186 1.06 -7.33 19.15
CA GLY A 186 1.97 -8.48 19.25
C GLY A 186 2.71 -8.74 17.94
N ALA A 187 3.89 -9.34 18.01
CA ALA A 187 4.63 -9.75 16.82
C ALA A 187 3.96 -10.91 16.10
N GLY A 188 4.10 -11.00 14.78
CA GLY A 188 3.75 -12.19 14.02
C GLY A 188 4.72 -13.34 14.30
N GLY A 189 4.21 -14.58 14.29
CA GLY A 189 5.01 -15.78 14.42
C GLY A 189 5.85 -16.04 13.17
N SER A 190 7.00 -16.66 13.33
CA SER A 190 7.89 -16.98 12.19
C SER A 190 7.58 -18.36 11.60
N ALA A 191 7.79 -18.50 10.30
CA ALA A 191 7.88 -19.79 9.65
C ALA A 191 9.30 -20.37 9.76
N MET A 192 9.43 -21.68 9.53
CA MET A 192 10.72 -22.40 9.64
C MET A 192 11.35 -22.64 8.27
N LEU A 193 10.83 -23.62 7.52
CA LEU A 193 11.43 -24.07 6.25
C LEU A 193 10.56 -23.69 5.05
N PHE A 194 9.27 -24.07 5.11
CA PHE A 194 8.24 -23.74 4.13
C PHE A 194 7.03 -23.12 4.82
N GLY A 195 6.64 -21.93 4.38
CA GLY A 195 5.42 -21.24 4.81
C GLY A 195 5.66 -19.79 5.18
N ALA A 196 4.57 -19.04 5.35
CA ALA A 196 4.65 -17.60 5.52
C ALA A 196 4.88 -17.21 6.98
N GLY A 197 5.61 -16.13 7.23
CA GLY A 197 5.58 -15.44 8.51
C GLY A 197 4.20 -14.83 8.78
N GLY A 198 3.79 -14.79 10.04
CA GLY A 198 2.54 -14.18 10.46
C GLY A 198 2.60 -12.65 10.41
N ALA A 199 1.46 -12.00 10.21
CA ALA A 199 1.38 -10.54 10.30
C ALA A 199 1.55 -10.06 11.75
N GLY A 200 2.14 -8.88 11.94
CA GLY A 200 2.14 -8.19 13.23
C GLY A 200 0.74 -7.67 13.60
N GLY A 201 0.43 -7.64 14.89
CA GLY A 201 -0.84 -7.12 15.41
C GLY A 201 -0.90 -5.59 15.35
N ALA A 202 -2.10 -5.04 15.20
CA ALA A 202 -2.30 -3.58 15.27
C ALA A 202 -2.06 -3.04 16.68
N GLY A 203 -1.56 -1.82 16.80
CA GLY A 203 -1.49 -1.08 18.06
C GLY A 203 -2.88 -0.67 18.55
N GLY A 204 -3.06 -0.60 19.87
CA GLY A 204 -4.30 -0.22 20.52
C GLY A 204 -4.56 1.29 20.46
N ALA A 205 -5.83 1.68 20.46
CA ALA A 205 -6.20 3.10 20.46
C ALA A 205 -6.07 3.74 21.85
N ALA A 206 -5.82 5.05 21.89
CA ALA A 206 -5.99 5.89 23.08
C ALA A 206 -7.16 6.86 22.87
N THR A 207 -8.22 6.67 23.64
CA THR A 207 -9.54 7.29 23.37
C THR A 207 -9.85 8.48 24.28
N SER A 208 -8.99 8.76 25.26
CA SER A 208 -9.11 9.97 26.07
C SER A 208 -8.71 11.22 25.30
N LEU A 209 -9.50 12.28 25.51
CA LEU A 209 -9.25 13.64 25.02
C LEU A 209 -8.03 14.32 25.66
N VAL A 210 -7.42 13.71 26.67
CA VAL A 210 -6.31 14.31 27.43
C VAL A 210 -5.08 13.41 27.37
N GLY A 211 -4.07 13.83 26.60
CA GLY A 211 -2.69 13.35 26.71
C GLY A 211 -2.40 11.89 26.30
N GLY A 212 -3.32 11.15 25.70
CA GLY A 212 -3.17 9.73 25.40
C GLY A 212 -2.44 9.46 24.08
N ILE A 213 -1.61 8.42 24.00
CA ILE A 213 -0.79 8.05 22.82
C ILE A 213 -1.28 6.73 22.25
N GLY A 214 -1.39 6.62 20.92
CA GLY A 214 -1.72 5.36 20.26
C GLY A 214 -0.61 4.31 20.44
N GLY A 215 -0.98 3.03 20.61
CA GLY A 215 -0.02 1.95 20.75
C GLY A 215 0.73 1.65 19.46
N THR A 216 1.95 1.14 19.53
CA THR A 216 2.72 0.76 18.33
C THR A 216 2.18 -0.52 17.70
N GLY A 217 2.27 -0.65 16.38
CA GLY A 217 2.06 -1.92 15.70
C GLY A 217 3.14 -2.94 16.03
N GLY A 218 2.80 -4.23 15.96
CA GLY A 218 3.74 -5.34 16.12
C GLY A 218 4.54 -5.62 14.86
N THR A 219 5.72 -6.23 15.00
CA THR A 219 6.55 -6.61 13.84
C THR A 219 5.94 -7.81 13.10
N GLY A 220 6.14 -7.88 11.78
CA GLY A 220 5.85 -9.09 11.02
C GLY A 220 6.81 -10.24 11.37
N GLY A 221 6.33 -11.48 11.23
CA GLY A 221 7.14 -12.68 11.40
C GLY A 221 8.00 -12.99 10.17
N ASN A 222 9.09 -13.74 10.36
CA ASN A 222 9.98 -14.06 9.25
C ASN A 222 9.39 -15.13 8.33
N ALA A 223 9.73 -15.04 7.04
CA ALA A 223 9.46 -16.07 6.05
C ALA A 223 10.18 -17.39 6.37
N GLY A 224 9.67 -18.50 5.83
CA GLY A 224 10.39 -19.76 5.83
C GLY A 224 11.67 -19.67 4.98
N MET A 225 12.69 -20.45 5.34
CA MET A 225 14.01 -20.37 4.69
C MET A 225 13.97 -20.59 3.17
N LEU A 226 13.13 -21.52 2.67
CA LEU A 226 13.03 -21.86 1.25
C LEU A 226 11.75 -21.34 0.60
N ALA A 227 10.64 -21.30 1.36
CA ALA A 227 9.33 -20.91 0.86
C ALA A 227 8.47 -20.14 1.86
N GLY A 228 7.54 -19.32 1.33
CA GLY A 228 6.49 -18.53 1.98
C GLY A 228 6.85 -17.08 2.26
N ALA A 229 5.86 -16.17 2.20
CA ALA A 229 6.07 -14.73 2.39
C ALA A 229 6.59 -14.35 3.78
N ALA A 230 7.33 -13.24 3.88
CA ALA A 230 7.58 -12.60 5.16
C ALA A 230 6.31 -11.85 5.62
N GLY A 231 6.07 -11.85 6.92
CA GLY A 231 4.90 -11.19 7.52
C GLY A 231 4.97 -9.67 7.41
N ALA A 232 3.84 -9.03 7.17
CA ALA A 232 3.71 -7.57 7.24
C ALA A 232 3.76 -7.08 8.69
N GLY A 233 4.27 -5.87 8.91
CA GLY A 233 4.14 -5.17 10.19
C GLY A 233 2.70 -4.72 10.45
N GLY A 234 2.33 -4.66 11.73
CA GLY A 234 1.02 -4.18 12.17
C GLY A 234 0.90 -2.66 12.10
N ALA A 235 -0.32 -2.15 11.92
CA ALA A 235 -0.57 -0.71 11.94
C ALA A 235 -0.43 -0.13 13.35
N GLY A 236 -0.03 1.14 13.45
CA GLY A 236 -0.06 1.90 14.69
C GLY A 236 -1.48 2.26 15.14
N GLY A 237 -1.64 2.48 16.44
CA GLY A 237 -2.92 2.80 17.08
C GLY A 237 -3.35 4.25 16.91
N PHE A 238 -4.66 4.48 16.93
CA PHE A 238 -5.27 5.81 16.91
C PHE A 238 -5.11 6.55 18.26
N SER A 239 -4.95 7.87 18.23
CA SER A 239 -5.00 8.76 19.41
C SER A 239 -5.91 9.95 19.13
N PHE A 240 -6.69 10.36 20.13
CA PHE A 240 -7.54 11.55 20.03
C PHE A 240 -6.83 12.86 20.43
N SER A 241 -5.71 12.81 21.17
CA SER A 241 -5.20 14.01 21.87
C SER A 241 -3.70 14.29 21.73
N THR A 242 -2.91 13.30 21.30
CA THR A 242 -1.47 13.47 21.10
C THR A 242 -0.98 12.70 19.87
N ALA A 243 0.05 11.87 19.98
CA ALA A 243 0.59 11.12 18.86
C ALA A 243 -0.21 9.84 18.57
N GLY A 244 -0.45 9.57 17.29
CA GLY A 244 -0.75 8.22 16.84
C GLY A 244 0.43 7.29 17.07
N GLY A 245 0.17 5.98 17.17
CA GLY A 245 1.20 4.98 17.34
C GLY A 245 2.02 4.76 16.07
N ALA A 246 3.28 4.36 16.18
CA ALA A 246 4.07 3.97 15.02
C ALA A 246 3.61 2.61 14.45
N GLY A 247 3.76 2.42 13.14
CA GLY A 247 3.62 1.11 12.51
C GLY A 247 4.77 0.18 12.88
N GLY A 248 4.52 -1.13 12.88
CA GLY A 248 5.54 -2.15 13.10
C GLY A 248 6.37 -2.43 11.85
N ALA A 249 7.60 -2.91 12.01
CA ALA A 249 8.43 -3.29 10.87
C ALA A 249 7.92 -4.59 10.20
N GLY A 250 8.21 -4.74 8.91
CA GLY A 250 8.01 -6.01 8.21
C GLY A 250 9.02 -7.09 8.64
N GLY A 251 8.64 -8.36 8.51
CA GLY A 251 9.52 -9.50 8.80
C GLY A 251 10.63 -9.67 7.74
N ALA A 252 11.68 -10.41 8.05
CA ALA A 252 12.74 -10.69 7.09
C ALA A 252 12.36 -11.80 6.11
N GLY A 253 12.89 -11.72 4.88
CA GLY A 253 12.76 -12.77 3.87
C GLY A 253 13.69 -13.98 4.12
N GLY A 254 13.28 -15.14 3.61
CA GLY A 254 14.11 -16.33 3.41
C GLY A 254 14.89 -16.26 2.09
N LEU A 255 15.62 -17.32 1.71
CA LEU A 255 16.62 -17.31 0.64
C LEU A 255 16.17 -16.65 -0.67
N PHE A 256 14.91 -16.88 -1.08
CA PHE A 256 14.33 -16.38 -2.33
C PHE A 256 13.18 -15.40 -2.13
N THR A 257 12.86 -15.02 -0.89
CA THR A 257 11.68 -14.17 -0.62
C THR A 257 12.07 -12.76 -0.29
N THR A 258 11.14 -11.86 -0.57
CA THR A 258 11.23 -10.49 -0.11
C THR A 258 11.10 -10.39 1.40
N GLY A 259 11.60 -9.27 1.92
CA GLY A 259 11.17 -8.80 3.22
C GLY A 259 9.69 -8.42 3.21
N GLY A 260 9.08 -8.44 4.39
CA GLY A 260 7.70 -8.04 4.62
C GLY A 260 7.56 -6.51 4.55
N VAL A 261 6.34 -6.05 4.31
CA VAL A 261 6.04 -4.61 4.28
C VAL A 261 5.91 -4.05 5.69
N GLY A 262 6.38 -2.83 5.91
CA GLY A 262 6.16 -2.11 7.16
C GLY A 262 4.71 -1.70 7.35
N GLY A 263 4.23 -1.70 8.60
CA GLY A 263 2.89 -1.28 8.95
C GLY A 263 2.69 0.23 8.83
N ALA A 264 1.45 0.67 8.60
CA ALA A 264 1.12 2.09 8.57
C ALA A 264 1.19 2.73 9.97
N GLY A 265 1.53 4.01 10.02
CA GLY A 265 1.41 4.82 11.23
C GLY A 265 -0.06 5.06 11.61
N GLY A 266 -0.32 5.15 12.91
CA GLY A 266 -1.62 5.47 13.48
C GLY A 266 -1.89 6.98 13.45
N GLN A 267 -3.15 7.35 13.65
CA GLN A 267 -3.58 8.75 13.56
C GLN A 267 -3.54 9.43 14.91
N GLY A 268 -3.33 10.74 14.91
CA GLY A 268 -3.51 11.59 16.09
C GLY A 268 -3.27 13.06 15.76
N HIS A 269 -3.12 13.90 16.78
CA HIS A 269 -2.71 15.29 16.60
C HIS A 269 -1.39 15.36 15.83
N THR A 270 -0.45 14.50 16.19
CA THR A 270 0.69 14.17 15.34
C THR A 270 0.50 12.74 14.84
N GLY A 271 0.52 12.55 13.52
CA GLY A 271 0.48 11.21 12.93
C GLY A 271 1.68 10.37 13.38
N GLY A 272 1.46 9.08 13.61
CA GLY A 272 2.51 8.11 13.90
C GLY A 272 3.37 7.82 12.67
N ALA A 273 4.62 7.44 12.86
CA ALA A 273 5.49 7.04 11.75
C ALA A 273 5.07 5.69 11.17
N GLY A 274 5.27 5.49 9.87
CA GLY A 274 5.22 4.17 9.23
C GLY A 274 6.38 3.28 9.69
N GLY A 275 6.16 1.98 9.70
CA GLY A 275 7.19 0.98 9.99
C GLY A 275 8.12 0.77 8.80
N ALA A 276 9.36 0.36 9.05
CA ALA A 276 10.30 0.02 7.99
C ALA A 276 9.92 -1.29 7.28
N GLY A 277 10.29 -1.40 6.01
CA GLY A 277 10.26 -2.67 5.29
C GLY A 277 11.32 -3.65 5.83
N GLY A 278 11.00 -4.94 5.80
CA GLY A 278 11.93 -5.99 6.18
C GLY A 278 13.04 -6.18 5.15
N ALA A 279 14.18 -6.74 5.56
CA ALA A 279 15.24 -7.09 4.62
C ALA A 279 14.82 -8.27 3.71
N GLY A 280 15.23 -8.23 2.45
CA GLY A 280 15.14 -9.38 1.56
C GLY A 280 16.10 -10.49 1.99
N GLY A 281 15.78 -11.75 1.71
CA GLY A 281 16.79 -12.80 1.84
C GLY A 281 17.73 -12.84 0.63
N LEU A 282 18.63 -13.81 0.57
CA LEU A 282 19.82 -13.80 -0.31
C LEU A 282 19.58 -13.31 -1.76
N PHE A 283 18.51 -13.76 -2.40
CA PHE A 283 18.08 -13.37 -3.75
C PHE A 283 16.83 -12.47 -3.77
N GLY A 284 16.18 -12.28 -2.62
CA GLY A 284 14.95 -11.51 -2.50
C GLY A 284 15.19 -10.01 -2.39
N ALA A 285 14.22 -9.22 -2.85
CA ALA A 285 14.26 -7.77 -2.67
C ALA A 285 13.90 -7.36 -1.23
N GLY A 286 14.28 -6.14 -0.85
CA GLY A 286 13.79 -5.53 0.37
C GLY A 286 12.26 -5.35 0.36
N GLY A 287 11.65 -5.44 1.53
CA GLY A 287 10.25 -5.09 1.73
C GLY A 287 10.03 -3.59 1.65
N MET A 288 8.81 -3.16 1.36
CA MET A 288 8.47 -1.74 1.27
C MET A 288 8.24 -1.13 2.65
N GLY A 289 8.54 0.16 2.79
CA GLY A 289 8.19 0.94 3.98
C GLY A 289 6.69 1.20 4.10
N GLY A 290 6.20 1.34 5.34
CA GLY A 290 4.81 1.68 5.64
C GLY A 290 4.53 3.18 5.51
N ALA A 291 3.28 3.56 5.23
CA ALA A 291 2.87 4.96 5.18
C ALA A 291 2.83 5.60 6.58
N GLY A 292 3.11 6.90 6.66
CA GLY A 292 2.89 7.69 7.88
C GLY A 292 1.41 7.98 8.15
N GLY A 293 1.07 8.25 9.41
CA GLY A 293 -0.29 8.62 9.83
C GLY A 293 -0.64 10.09 9.58
N PHE A 294 -1.92 10.40 9.51
CA PHE A 294 -2.53 11.71 9.54
C PHE A 294 -2.39 12.45 10.87
N GLY A 295 -2.06 13.75 10.78
CA GLY A 295 -2.10 14.74 11.85
C GLY A 295 -3.39 15.59 11.81
N ASP A 296 -4.28 15.45 12.78
CA ASP A 296 -5.68 15.92 12.69
C ASP A 296 -6.02 17.25 13.40
N HIS A 297 -5.10 17.88 14.14
CA HIS A 297 -5.46 19.00 15.02
C HIS A 297 -4.79 20.36 14.73
N GLY A 298 -5.59 21.30 14.22
CA GLY A 298 -5.36 22.76 14.28
C GLY A 298 -3.90 23.22 14.12
N THR A 299 -3.31 23.71 15.22
CA THR A 299 -1.97 24.32 15.28
C THR A 299 -0.82 23.32 15.47
N LEU A 300 -1.11 22.04 15.70
CA LEU A 300 -0.12 20.98 15.98
C LEU A 300 -0.24 19.79 15.01
N GLY A 301 -1.11 19.89 13.99
CA GLY A 301 -1.52 18.83 13.09
C GLY A 301 -0.41 18.39 12.13
N THR A 302 0.62 17.69 12.60
CA THR A 302 1.71 17.20 11.74
C THR A 302 1.45 15.78 11.29
N GLY A 303 1.55 15.51 10.00
CA GLY A 303 1.56 14.13 9.50
C GLY A 303 2.80 13.37 9.97
N GLY A 304 2.65 12.06 10.15
CA GLY A 304 3.71 11.14 10.52
C GLY A 304 4.64 10.84 9.35
N ALA A 305 5.89 10.52 9.64
CA ALA A 305 6.84 10.15 8.60
C ALA A 305 6.49 8.79 7.96
N GLY A 306 6.80 8.61 6.68
CA GLY A 306 6.84 7.30 6.05
C GLY A 306 8.00 6.45 6.59
N GLY A 307 7.86 5.13 6.54
CA GLY A 307 8.93 4.19 6.90
C GLY A 307 9.89 3.96 5.74
N ASP A 308 11.15 3.66 6.04
CA ASP A 308 12.14 3.35 5.01
C ASP A 308 11.86 1.99 4.35
N GLY A 309 12.27 1.86 3.09
CA GLY A 309 12.33 0.59 2.39
C GLY A 309 13.45 -0.30 2.93
N GLY A 310 13.20 -1.61 2.95
CA GLY A 310 14.18 -2.60 3.37
C GLY A 310 15.33 -2.74 2.36
N GLY A 311 16.51 -3.14 2.83
CA GLY A 311 17.61 -3.51 1.94
C GLY A 311 17.31 -4.80 1.18
N GLY A 312 17.79 -4.90 -0.06
CA GLY A 312 17.85 -6.16 -0.78
C GLY A 312 18.80 -7.16 -0.12
N GLY A 313 18.60 -8.46 -0.35
CA GLY A 313 19.64 -9.44 -0.05
C GLY A 313 20.85 -9.27 -0.96
N LEU A 314 21.86 -10.14 -0.86
CA LEU A 314 23.14 -9.97 -1.60
C LEU A 314 22.98 -9.74 -3.11
N PHE A 315 21.92 -10.28 -3.73
CA PHE A 315 21.61 -10.10 -5.15
C PHE A 315 20.33 -9.30 -5.44
N GLY A 316 19.52 -9.01 -4.41
CA GLY A 316 18.17 -8.45 -4.56
C GLY A 316 18.15 -6.94 -4.77
N ALA A 317 17.02 -6.43 -5.28
CA ALA A 317 16.74 -5.00 -5.33
C ALA A 317 16.43 -4.42 -3.95
N GLY A 318 16.63 -3.12 -3.76
CA GLY A 318 16.12 -2.42 -2.58
C GLY A 318 14.60 -2.32 -2.58
N GLY A 319 13.98 -2.21 -1.40
CA GLY A 319 12.55 -1.94 -1.27
C GLY A 319 12.23 -0.44 -1.35
N ASP A 320 11.03 -0.08 -1.77
CA ASP A 320 10.61 1.32 -1.86
C ASP A 320 10.30 1.93 -0.48
N GLY A 321 10.55 3.22 -0.33
CA GLY A 321 10.18 4.00 0.85
C GLY A 321 8.67 4.25 0.94
N GLY A 322 8.14 4.32 2.16
CA GLY A 322 6.74 4.61 2.42
C GLY A 322 6.40 6.10 2.29
N ALA A 323 5.15 6.40 1.91
CA ALA A 323 4.67 7.78 1.81
C ALA A 323 4.56 8.46 3.19
N GLY A 324 4.81 9.77 3.25
CA GLY A 324 4.53 10.58 4.43
C GLY A 324 3.04 10.79 4.63
N GLY A 325 2.61 10.88 5.89
CA GLY A 325 1.22 11.14 6.25
C GLY A 325 0.83 12.60 6.03
N SER A 326 -0.44 12.86 5.80
CA SER A 326 -0.97 14.23 5.68
C SER A 326 -1.09 14.91 7.04
N GLY A 327 -1.08 16.24 7.10
CA GLY A 327 -1.27 16.98 8.35
C GLY A 327 -1.98 18.32 8.15
N LEU A 328 -2.77 18.74 9.13
CA LEU A 328 -3.46 20.04 9.13
C LEU A 328 -2.53 21.26 9.19
N THR A 329 -1.26 21.08 9.58
CA THR A 329 -0.23 22.14 9.63
C THR A 329 0.99 21.78 8.78
N THR A 330 1.50 20.55 8.89
CA THR A 330 2.67 20.10 8.13
C THR A 330 2.49 18.66 7.71
N GLY A 331 2.77 18.34 6.45
CA GLY A 331 2.83 16.97 5.98
C GLY A 331 4.06 16.24 6.51
N GLY A 332 3.93 14.95 6.77
CA GLY A 332 5.05 14.10 7.15
C GLY A 332 6.02 13.89 6.00
N ALA A 333 7.31 13.79 6.31
CA ALA A 333 8.32 13.39 5.33
C ALA A 333 8.10 11.93 4.90
N ALA A 334 8.47 11.59 3.68
CA ALA A 334 8.47 10.20 3.24
C ALA A 334 9.68 9.42 3.76
N GLY A 335 9.61 8.09 3.70
CA GLY A 335 10.75 7.21 3.94
C GLY A 335 11.65 7.10 2.72
N ASN A 336 12.91 6.75 2.94
CA ASN A 336 13.88 6.55 1.88
C ASN A 336 13.73 5.16 1.23
N GLY A 337 14.19 5.02 0.00
CA GLY A 337 14.35 3.73 -0.65
C GLY A 337 15.51 2.93 -0.04
N GLY A 338 15.36 1.61 0.01
CA GLY A 338 16.41 0.70 0.46
C GLY A 338 17.50 0.51 -0.59
N ASN A 339 18.70 0.15 -0.15
CA ASN A 339 19.81 -0.16 -1.07
C ASN A 339 19.64 -1.55 -1.69
N ALA A 340 20.12 -1.71 -2.92
CA ALA A 340 20.27 -3.02 -3.55
C ALA A 340 21.39 -3.85 -2.90
N GLY A 341 21.38 -5.15 -3.19
CA GLY A 341 22.41 -6.10 -2.78
C GLY A 341 23.80 -5.73 -3.28
N THR A 342 24.81 -5.86 -2.42
CA THR A 342 26.19 -5.48 -2.73
C THR A 342 26.79 -6.27 -3.90
N LEU A 343 26.31 -7.50 -4.15
CA LEU A 343 26.76 -8.40 -5.24
C LEU A 343 25.74 -8.47 -6.39
N SER A 344 24.74 -7.58 -6.41
CA SER A 344 23.72 -7.61 -7.45
C SER A 344 24.32 -7.36 -8.84
N LEU A 345 23.82 -8.11 -9.83
CA LEU A 345 24.20 -8.02 -11.23
C LEU A 345 23.25 -7.11 -12.01
N GLY A 346 22.92 -5.94 -11.44
CA GLY A 346 22.09 -4.93 -12.09
C GLY A 346 20.78 -4.57 -11.37
N ALA A 347 20.48 -5.11 -10.19
CA ALA A 347 19.32 -4.65 -9.43
C ALA A 347 19.48 -3.19 -9.01
N ALA A 348 18.36 -2.47 -9.05
CA ALA A 348 18.32 -1.06 -8.68
C ALA A 348 18.13 -0.89 -7.16
N GLY A 349 18.57 0.24 -6.64
CA GLY A 349 18.08 0.72 -5.35
C GLY A 349 16.58 1.00 -5.41
N GLY A 350 15.91 0.91 -4.25
CA GLY A 350 14.48 1.22 -4.14
C GLY A 350 14.22 2.71 -4.33
N ALA A 351 13.02 3.06 -4.76
CA ALA A 351 12.64 4.46 -4.90
C ALA A 351 12.29 5.08 -3.54
N GLY A 352 12.49 6.40 -3.40
CA GLY A 352 12.05 7.13 -2.21
C GLY A 352 10.52 7.25 -2.15
N GLY A 353 9.95 7.41 -0.95
CA GLY A 353 8.52 7.62 -0.78
C GLY A 353 8.07 9.04 -1.17
N THR A 354 6.77 9.24 -1.37
CA THR A 354 6.18 10.57 -1.62
C THR A 354 5.89 11.32 -0.31
N GLY A 355 6.17 12.62 -0.27
CA GLY A 355 5.92 13.47 0.91
C GLY A 355 4.42 13.69 1.16
N GLY A 356 4.05 13.87 2.43
CA GLY A 356 2.67 14.08 2.84
C GLY A 356 2.14 15.49 2.55
N ALA A 357 0.82 15.60 2.40
CA ALA A 357 0.08 16.86 2.34
C ALA A 357 0.23 17.71 3.60
N GLY A 358 0.34 19.04 3.49
CA GLY A 358 0.33 19.92 4.66
C GLY A 358 -0.55 21.16 4.57
N GLY A 359 -1.41 21.35 5.57
CA GLY A 359 -2.09 22.61 5.84
C GLY A 359 -3.59 22.63 5.58
N THR A 360 -4.18 23.81 5.86
CA THR A 360 -5.52 24.26 5.47
C THR A 360 -5.43 25.73 5.03
N VAL A 361 -6.45 26.34 4.38
CA VAL A 361 -6.39 27.80 4.08
C VAL A 361 -6.31 28.66 5.33
N PHE A 362 -6.98 28.28 6.42
CA PHE A 362 -6.97 29.12 7.63
C PHE A 362 -5.69 28.95 8.46
N GLY A 363 -5.10 27.75 8.49
CA GLY A 363 -3.87 27.47 9.25
C GLY A 363 -2.57 27.73 8.48
N GLY A 364 -2.63 27.78 7.14
CA GLY A 364 -1.44 27.58 6.31
C GLY A 364 -0.86 26.17 6.50
N GLY A 365 0.22 25.84 5.79
CA GLY A 365 0.97 24.62 6.07
C GLY A 365 2.00 24.21 5.02
N LYS A 366 3.00 23.41 5.43
CA LYS A 366 4.07 22.94 4.54
C LYS A 366 3.84 21.49 4.14
N GLY A 367 3.98 21.17 2.86
CA GLY A 367 4.09 19.79 2.42
C GLY A 367 5.33 19.11 3.01
N GLY A 368 5.25 17.79 3.21
CA GLY A 368 6.37 16.97 3.64
C GLY A 368 7.37 16.74 2.51
N ALA A 369 8.63 16.51 2.84
CA ALA A 369 9.66 16.19 1.85
C ALA A 369 9.47 14.77 1.28
N GLY A 370 9.81 14.57 0.02
CA GLY A 370 9.98 13.26 -0.59
C GLY A 370 11.23 12.56 -0.05
N GLY A 371 11.23 11.22 -0.07
CA GLY A 371 12.35 10.41 0.41
C GLY A 371 13.47 10.29 -0.61
N ALA A 372 14.70 10.03 -0.17
CA ALA A 372 15.80 9.75 -1.08
C ALA A 372 15.63 8.38 -1.77
N GLY A 373 16.13 8.24 -2.99
CA GLY A 373 16.30 6.95 -3.64
C GLY A 373 17.45 6.15 -3.03
N GLY A 374 17.32 4.82 -3.01
CA GLY A 374 18.37 3.91 -2.56
C GLY A 374 19.48 3.74 -3.58
N ASN A 375 20.66 3.32 -3.12
CA ASN A 375 21.80 3.07 -3.99
C ASN A 375 21.74 1.68 -4.64
N ALA A 376 22.39 1.54 -5.79
CA ALA A 376 22.61 0.26 -6.46
C ALA A 376 23.64 -0.63 -5.72
N GLY A 377 23.94 -1.79 -6.30
CA GLY A 377 25.03 -2.67 -5.85
C GLY A 377 26.42 -2.08 -6.12
N MET A 378 27.47 -2.82 -5.74
CA MET A 378 28.84 -2.28 -5.78
C MET A 378 29.34 -1.97 -7.20
N LEU A 379 29.08 -2.85 -8.17
CA LEU A 379 29.69 -2.77 -9.52
C LEU A 379 28.71 -2.37 -10.61
N PHE A 380 27.49 -2.89 -10.56
CA PHE A 380 26.46 -2.71 -11.57
C PHE A 380 25.14 -2.29 -10.94
N GLY A 381 24.28 -1.68 -11.75
CA GLY A 381 22.92 -1.31 -11.36
C GLY A 381 22.76 0.21 -11.27
N SER A 382 21.52 0.66 -11.45
CA SER A 382 21.11 2.07 -11.36
C SER A 382 20.66 2.44 -9.95
N GLY A 383 20.86 3.70 -9.56
CA GLY A 383 20.25 4.22 -8.34
C GLY A 383 18.72 4.30 -8.44
N GLY A 384 18.04 4.27 -7.30
CA GLY A 384 16.60 4.49 -7.19
C GLY A 384 16.23 5.96 -7.40
N GLY A 385 15.02 6.22 -7.91
CA GLY A 385 14.51 7.59 -8.03
C GLY A 385 14.19 8.21 -6.67
N GLY A 386 14.40 9.52 -6.54
CA GLY A 386 13.94 10.30 -5.40
C GLY A 386 12.42 10.47 -5.40
N GLY A 387 11.83 10.59 -4.21
CA GLY A 387 10.40 10.78 -4.01
C GLY A 387 9.91 12.19 -4.29
N THR A 388 8.66 12.35 -4.72
CA THR A 388 8.06 13.68 -4.89
C THR A 388 7.77 14.34 -3.53
N GLY A 389 7.91 15.67 -3.46
CA GLY A 389 7.47 16.45 -2.32
C GLY A 389 5.94 16.51 -2.23
N GLY A 390 5.42 16.61 -1.01
CA GLY A 390 3.98 16.76 -0.76
C GLY A 390 3.47 18.17 -1.06
N PHE A 391 2.20 18.31 -1.38
CA PHE A 391 1.59 19.63 -1.52
C PHE A 391 1.51 20.35 -0.17
N GLY A 392 1.54 21.70 -0.19
CA GLY A 392 1.23 22.46 1.02
C GLY A 392 0.68 23.86 0.78
N PHE A 393 -0.23 24.30 1.64
CA PHE A 393 -0.94 25.58 1.48
C PHE A 393 -0.03 26.82 1.60
N ALA A 394 0.96 26.76 2.47
CA ALA A 394 1.98 27.80 2.65
C ALA A 394 3.26 27.50 1.84
N ALA A 395 3.68 26.24 1.77
CA ALA A 395 4.75 25.84 0.87
C ALA A 395 4.63 24.37 0.47
N GLY A 396 4.96 24.05 -0.77
CA GLY A 396 5.19 22.67 -1.19
C GLY A 396 6.41 22.06 -0.48
N GLY A 397 6.41 20.73 -0.34
CA GLY A 397 7.54 19.97 0.19
C GLY A 397 8.65 19.79 -0.84
N GLN A 398 9.87 19.58 -0.38
CA GLN A 398 11.02 19.34 -1.28
C GLN A 398 10.93 17.95 -1.92
N GLY A 399 11.38 17.83 -3.17
CA GLY A 399 11.65 16.53 -3.78
C GLY A 399 12.87 15.85 -3.15
N GLY A 400 12.87 14.53 -3.12
CA GLY A 400 13.98 13.71 -2.64
C GLY A 400 15.09 13.56 -3.67
N VAL A 401 16.32 13.31 -3.20
CA VAL A 401 17.46 13.07 -4.10
C VAL A 401 17.39 11.68 -4.74
N GLY A 402 17.91 11.56 -5.96
CA GLY A 402 18.13 10.27 -6.61
C GLY A 402 19.30 9.51 -6.00
N GLY A 403 19.23 8.18 -5.99
CA GLY A 403 20.30 7.31 -5.51
C GLY A 403 21.47 7.16 -6.48
N SER A 404 22.61 6.70 -5.99
CA SER A 404 23.81 6.44 -6.79
C SER A 404 23.77 5.07 -7.48
N ALA A 405 24.35 5.00 -8.67
CA ALA A 405 24.57 3.76 -9.41
C ALA A 405 25.78 2.96 -8.87
N GLY A 406 25.97 1.76 -9.41
CA GLY A 406 27.17 0.95 -9.16
C GLY A 406 28.42 1.52 -9.85
N MET A 407 29.61 1.17 -9.36
CA MET A 407 30.87 1.84 -9.74
C MET A 407 31.23 1.72 -11.22
N LEU A 408 30.93 0.61 -11.89
CA LEU A 408 31.38 0.35 -13.27
C LEU A 408 30.33 0.76 -14.30
N SER A 409 29.08 0.36 -14.11
CA SER A 409 28.02 0.65 -15.08
C SER A 409 26.64 0.79 -14.44
N GLY A 410 25.94 1.86 -14.83
CA GLY A 410 24.59 2.20 -14.40
C GLY A 410 24.37 3.70 -14.34
N SER A 411 23.13 4.13 -14.56
CA SER A 411 22.73 5.54 -14.45
C SER A 411 22.37 5.91 -13.01
N GLY A 412 22.64 7.16 -12.63
CA GLY A 412 22.13 7.72 -11.38
C GLY A 412 20.61 7.82 -11.40
N GLY A 413 19.96 7.70 -10.25
CA GLY A 413 18.50 7.85 -10.17
C GLY A 413 18.07 9.31 -10.39
N SER A 414 16.90 9.53 -10.97
CA SER A 414 16.33 10.88 -11.09
C SER A 414 15.98 11.45 -9.71
N GLY A 415 16.16 12.75 -9.52
CA GLY A 415 15.61 13.47 -8.36
C GLY A 415 14.09 13.59 -8.46
N GLY A 416 13.43 13.67 -7.31
CA GLY A 416 11.98 13.82 -7.25
C GLY A 416 11.53 15.26 -7.49
N ALA A 417 10.33 15.45 -8.06
CA ALA A 417 9.74 16.78 -8.18
C ALA A 417 9.39 17.40 -6.81
N GLY A 418 9.50 18.71 -6.70
CA GLY A 418 8.98 19.47 -5.57
C GLY A 418 7.44 19.46 -5.55
N GLY A 419 6.86 19.58 -4.36
CA GLY A 419 5.42 19.66 -4.19
C GLY A 419 4.86 21.03 -4.57
N SER A 420 3.58 21.08 -4.93
CA SER A 420 2.88 22.33 -5.22
C SER A 420 2.56 23.13 -3.96
N GLY A 421 2.67 24.45 -4.06
CA GLY A 421 2.17 25.42 -3.09
C GLY A 421 0.69 25.74 -3.29
N GLY A 422 0.04 26.30 -2.27
CA GLY A 422 -1.36 26.74 -2.36
C GLY A 422 -1.61 27.88 -3.35
N PRO A 423 -2.89 28.23 -3.61
CA PRO A 423 -3.26 29.31 -4.53
C PRO A 423 -3.02 30.72 -3.97
N ALA A 424 -2.67 30.86 -2.68
CA ALA A 424 -2.38 32.15 -2.07
C ALA A 424 -1.09 32.74 -2.66
N GLY A 425 -1.07 34.05 -2.93
CA GLY A 425 0.09 34.74 -3.52
C GLY A 425 1.36 34.73 -2.66
N THR A 426 1.28 34.32 -1.40
CA THR A 426 2.43 34.13 -0.50
C THR A 426 2.93 32.69 -0.42
N ALA A 427 2.23 31.74 -1.04
CA ALA A 427 2.62 30.35 -1.05
C ALA A 427 3.84 30.12 -1.96
N ALA A 428 4.72 29.21 -1.57
CA ALA A 428 5.87 28.81 -2.39
C ALA A 428 5.72 27.37 -2.91
N GLY A 429 6.22 27.11 -4.11
CA GLY A 429 6.45 25.74 -4.56
C GLY A 429 7.64 25.11 -3.86
N GLY A 430 7.63 23.80 -3.69
CA GLY A 430 8.79 23.05 -3.20
C GLY A 430 9.90 22.96 -4.24
N ALA A 431 11.15 22.90 -3.81
CA ALA A 431 12.29 22.64 -4.70
C ALA A 431 12.30 21.19 -5.18
N GLY A 432 12.76 20.96 -6.40
CA GLY A 432 13.08 19.63 -6.88
C GLY A 432 14.34 19.04 -6.24
N GLY A 433 14.41 17.72 -6.16
CA GLY A 433 15.56 16.99 -5.64
C GLY A 433 16.67 16.86 -6.69
N ALA A 434 17.91 16.69 -6.23
CA ALA A 434 19.04 16.46 -7.13
C ALA A 434 19.02 15.06 -7.74
N GLY A 435 19.53 14.92 -8.96
CA GLY A 435 19.80 13.64 -9.58
C GLY A 435 21.01 12.92 -8.97
N GLY A 436 21.00 11.60 -9.02
CA GLY A 436 22.05 10.74 -8.47
C GLY A 436 23.28 10.63 -9.37
N ALA A 437 24.37 10.16 -8.78
CA ALA A 437 25.63 9.91 -9.50
C ALA A 437 25.59 8.58 -10.28
N PRO A 438 26.13 8.51 -11.51
CA PRO A 438 26.29 7.29 -12.27
C PRO A 438 27.58 6.51 -11.93
N GLY A 439 27.74 5.35 -12.56
CA GLY A 439 29.01 4.63 -12.60
C GLY A 439 29.99 5.23 -13.61
N LEU A 440 31.09 4.52 -13.87
CA LEU A 440 32.09 4.91 -14.87
C LEU A 440 31.47 5.04 -16.27
N ILE A 441 30.56 4.12 -16.61
CA ILE A 441 29.73 4.14 -17.82
C ILE A 441 28.27 4.31 -17.41
N GLY A 442 27.67 5.46 -17.73
CA GLY A 442 26.28 5.74 -17.41
C GLY A 442 26.00 7.24 -17.34
N ASN A 443 24.73 7.60 -17.43
CA ASN A 443 24.32 9.00 -17.39
C ASN A 443 24.02 9.44 -15.96
N GLY A 444 24.38 10.68 -15.62
CA GLY A 444 23.93 11.29 -14.37
C GLY A 444 22.41 11.37 -14.31
N GLY A 445 21.84 11.25 -13.12
CA GLY A 445 20.39 11.35 -12.97
C GLY A 445 19.90 12.77 -13.24
N ASN A 446 18.70 12.92 -13.79
CA ASN A 446 18.07 14.24 -13.95
C ASN A 446 17.69 14.82 -12.58
N GLY A 447 17.87 16.12 -12.40
CA GLY A 447 17.27 16.86 -11.30
C GLY A 447 15.76 16.94 -11.45
N GLY A 448 15.04 16.93 -10.34
CA GLY A 448 13.59 17.06 -10.32
C GLY A 448 13.11 18.50 -10.52
N ASN A 449 11.90 18.65 -11.03
CA ASN A 449 11.28 19.96 -11.21
C ASN A 449 10.93 20.64 -9.89
N GLY A 450 10.96 21.97 -9.84
CA GLY A 450 10.33 22.74 -8.77
C GLY A 450 8.81 22.71 -8.90
N GLY A 451 8.10 22.70 -7.77
CA GLY A 451 6.64 22.73 -7.77
C GLY A 451 6.05 24.11 -8.07
N GLU A 452 4.83 24.16 -8.59
CA GLU A 452 4.08 25.37 -8.89
C GLU A 452 3.41 25.92 -7.63
N SER A 453 3.03 27.20 -7.63
CA SER A 453 2.21 27.80 -6.59
C SER A 453 1.49 29.04 -7.10
N GLY A 454 0.55 29.58 -6.32
CA GLY A 454 0.00 30.92 -6.57
C GLY A 454 0.98 32.06 -6.29
N GLY A 455 2.08 31.81 -5.56
CA GLY A 455 3.15 32.76 -5.27
C GLY A 455 4.45 32.42 -6.04
N THR A 456 5.57 32.26 -5.35
CA THR A 456 6.86 31.94 -6.01
C THR A 456 6.94 30.44 -6.33
N GLY A 457 7.14 30.08 -7.60
CA GLY A 457 7.47 28.71 -7.98
C GLY A 457 8.73 28.18 -7.29
N GLY A 458 8.80 26.86 -7.09
CA GLY A 458 9.98 26.19 -6.55
C GLY A 458 11.14 26.19 -7.53
N VAL A 459 12.37 26.05 -7.01
CA VAL A 459 13.57 25.89 -7.84
C VAL A 459 13.71 24.44 -8.33
N GLY A 460 14.28 24.25 -9.52
CA GLY A 460 14.64 22.91 -10.00
C GLY A 460 15.87 22.35 -9.27
N GLY A 461 15.94 21.02 -9.17
CA GLY A 461 17.08 20.31 -8.61
C GLY A 461 18.26 20.21 -9.59
N ALA A 462 19.47 20.00 -9.09
CA ALA A 462 20.64 19.83 -9.96
C ALA A 462 20.66 18.44 -10.64
N GLY A 463 21.18 18.38 -11.87
CA GLY A 463 21.50 17.12 -12.53
C GLY A 463 22.78 16.48 -11.96
N GLY A 464 22.88 15.15 -12.03
CA GLY A 464 24.08 14.42 -11.62
C GLY A 464 25.22 14.54 -12.64
N ASN A 465 26.47 14.59 -12.19
CA ASN A 465 27.63 14.60 -13.08
C ASN A 465 27.98 13.19 -13.56
N ALA A 466 28.23 13.03 -14.86
CA ALA A 466 28.82 11.79 -15.39
C ALA A 466 30.31 11.67 -15.04
N VAL A 467 30.88 10.47 -15.24
CA VAL A 467 32.26 10.16 -14.85
C VAL A 467 33.19 10.03 -16.07
N LEU A 468 33.12 8.93 -16.84
CA LEU A 468 34.00 8.71 -18.00
C LEU A 468 33.24 8.67 -19.32
N ILE A 469 32.19 7.83 -19.42
CA ILE A 469 31.32 7.74 -20.60
C ILE A 469 29.87 7.89 -20.15
N GLY A 470 29.17 8.88 -20.68
CA GLY A 470 27.76 9.14 -20.42
C GLY A 470 27.47 10.63 -20.26
N ASN A 471 26.21 11.00 -20.41
CA ASN A 471 25.80 12.40 -20.33
C ASN A 471 25.60 12.84 -18.87
N GLY A 472 25.86 14.12 -18.61
CA GLY A 472 25.41 14.75 -17.37
C GLY A 472 23.89 14.74 -17.27
N GLY A 473 23.34 14.79 -16.06
CA GLY A 473 21.91 14.87 -15.83
C GLY A 473 21.35 16.23 -16.19
N GLU A 474 20.09 16.27 -16.63
CA GLU A 474 19.36 17.52 -16.82
C GLU A 474 19.17 18.26 -15.49
N GLY A 475 19.28 19.59 -15.52
CA GLY A 475 18.78 20.40 -14.42
C GLY A 475 17.25 20.31 -14.38
N GLY A 476 16.68 20.25 -13.19
CA GLY A 476 15.25 20.43 -13.01
C GLY A 476 14.82 21.81 -13.50
N ILE A 477 13.64 21.93 -14.09
CA ILE A 477 13.09 23.25 -14.36
C ILE A 477 12.48 23.84 -13.08
N GLY A 478 12.66 25.13 -12.86
CA GLY A 478 11.89 25.85 -11.84
C GLY A 478 10.47 26.07 -12.33
N ALA A 479 9.51 26.23 -11.43
CA ALA A 479 8.18 26.73 -11.80
C ALA A 479 8.24 28.26 -12.08
N LEU A 480 7.12 28.90 -12.45
CA LEU A 480 7.09 30.34 -12.75
C LEU A 480 7.74 31.17 -11.61
N ALA A 481 8.74 31.99 -11.96
CA ALA A 481 9.65 32.74 -11.06
C ALA A 481 10.67 31.92 -10.24
N GLY A 482 10.60 30.59 -10.26
CA GLY A 482 11.63 29.68 -9.77
C GLY A 482 12.80 29.57 -10.77
N LYS A 483 14.02 29.40 -10.25
CA LYS A 483 15.21 29.17 -11.10
C LYS A 483 15.29 27.70 -11.51
N SER A 484 15.72 27.43 -12.74
CA SER A 484 16.16 26.08 -13.13
C SER A 484 17.37 25.66 -12.28
N GLY A 485 17.46 24.37 -12.01
CA GLY A 485 18.68 23.75 -11.49
C GLY A 485 19.76 23.72 -12.57
N PHE A 486 21.00 23.53 -12.13
CA PHE A 486 22.12 23.34 -13.07
C PHE A 486 22.12 21.92 -13.63
N GLY A 487 22.41 21.78 -14.91
CA GLY A 487 22.77 20.50 -15.51
C GLY A 487 24.09 19.98 -14.96
N GLY A 488 24.27 18.66 -15.00
CA GLY A 488 25.54 18.02 -14.67
C GLY A 488 26.51 18.03 -15.85
N PHE A 489 27.80 17.84 -15.57
CA PHE A 489 28.82 17.66 -16.61
C PHE A 489 28.73 16.29 -17.28
N GLY A 490 29.02 16.24 -18.58
CA GLY A 490 29.26 15.02 -19.34
C GLY A 490 30.54 14.28 -18.92
N GLY A 491 30.65 13.01 -19.28
CA GLY A 491 31.80 12.18 -18.94
C GLY A 491 33.09 12.65 -19.62
N LEU A 492 34.24 12.42 -18.97
CA LEU A 492 35.56 12.93 -19.39
C LEU A 492 36.02 12.51 -20.81
N LEU A 493 35.49 11.40 -21.33
CA LEU A 493 35.85 10.87 -22.65
C LEU A 493 34.71 11.05 -23.67
N LEU A 494 33.47 10.82 -23.26
CA LEU A 494 32.31 10.93 -24.14
C LEU A 494 31.06 11.24 -23.32
N GLY A 495 30.35 12.30 -23.67
CA GLY A 495 29.05 12.63 -23.07
C GLY A 495 28.74 14.11 -23.13
N ALA A 496 27.47 14.41 -23.41
CA ALA A 496 26.95 15.78 -23.40
C ALA A 496 26.76 16.27 -21.96
N ASP A 497 26.93 17.57 -21.76
CA ASP A 497 26.48 18.23 -20.54
C ASP A 497 24.95 18.24 -20.47
N GLY A 498 24.40 18.29 -19.25
CA GLY A 498 22.98 18.58 -19.06
C GLY A 498 22.64 20.03 -19.38
N TYR A 499 21.37 20.30 -19.69
CA TYR A 499 20.91 21.66 -19.97
C TYR A 499 21.29 22.64 -18.84
N ASN A 500 21.83 23.80 -19.23
CA ASN A 500 22.28 24.85 -18.31
C ASN A 500 23.34 24.35 -17.29
N ALA A 501 24.21 23.42 -17.67
CA ALA A 501 25.40 23.09 -16.87
C ALA A 501 26.29 24.35 -16.68
N PRO A 502 26.99 24.48 -15.55
CA PRO A 502 27.90 25.61 -15.34
C PRO A 502 29.02 25.62 -16.38
N GLU A 503 29.54 26.81 -16.75
CA GLU A 503 30.68 26.92 -17.66
C GLU A 503 31.90 26.16 -17.10
N SER A 504 32.48 25.27 -17.91
CA SER A 504 33.65 24.50 -17.52
C SER A 504 34.93 25.33 -17.66
N THR A 505 35.75 25.34 -16.62
CA THR A 505 37.09 25.95 -16.65
C THR A 505 38.13 25.06 -17.35
N SER A 506 37.75 23.87 -17.83
CA SER A 506 38.65 22.93 -18.50
C SER A 506 38.59 23.11 -20.02
N PRO A 507 39.70 23.50 -20.69
CA PRO A 507 39.73 23.59 -22.14
C PRO A 507 39.45 22.26 -22.84
N TRP A 508 39.83 21.14 -22.20
CA TRP A 508 39.58 19.79 -22.71
C TRP A 508 38.08 19.48 -22.77
N HIS A 509 37.34 19.91 -21.76
CA HIS A 509 35.89 19.74 -21.69
C HIS A 509 35.18 20.53 -22.79
N ASN A 510 35.56 21.80 -22.98
CA ASN A 510 34.96 22.64 -24.01
C ASN A 510 35.22 22.06 -25.42
N LEU A 511 36.45 21.59 -25.68
CA LEU A 511 36.77 20.90 -26.94
C LEU A 511 35.95 19.61 -27.13
N GLN A 512 35.73 18.84 -26.07
CA GLN A 512 34.88 17.65 -26.12
C GLN A 512 33.44 18.02 -26.53
N GLN A 513 32.86 19.07 -25.96
CA GLN A 513 31.50 19.50 -26.31
C GLN A 513 31.41 20.00 -27.76
N ASP A 514 32.42 20.71 -28.26
CA ASP A 514 32.50 21.10 -29.68
C ASP A 514 32.52 19.86 -30.60
N ILE A 515 33.33 18.85 -30.26
CA ILE A 515 33.41 17.60 -31.03
C ILE A 515 32.08 16.84 -31.00
N LEU A 516 31.40 16.79 -29.85
CA LEU A 516 30.07 16.17 -29.73
C LEU A 516 29.03 16.87 -30.60
N SER A 517 29.04 18.20 -30.68
CA SER A 517 28.20 18.95 -31.59
C SER A 517 28.43 18.50 -33.04
N PHE A 518 29.69 18.42 -33.50
CA PHE A 518 30.00 17.90 -34.85
C PHE A 518 29.54 16.46 -35.08
N ILE A 519 29.62 15.59 -34.07
CA ILE A 519 29.16 14.20 -34.16
C ILE A 519 27.63 14.13 -34.29
N ASN A 520 26.91 15.01 -33.61
CA ASN A 520 25.45 15.01 -33.58
C ASN A 520 24.82 15.62 -34.85
N GLU A 521 25.47 16.59 -35.49
CA GLU A 521 24.97 17.34 -36.66
C GLU A 521 24.25 16.47 -37.71
N PRO A 522 24.83 15.35 -38.22
CA PRO A 522 24.14 14.53 -39.22
C PRO A 522 22.86 13.85 -38.69
N THR A 523 22.85 13.49 -37.41
CA THR A 523 21.71 12.80 -36.77
C THR A 523 20.61 13.78 -36.42
N GLU A 524 20.97 14.98 -35.97
CA GLU A 524 20.03 16.08 -35.69
C GLU A 524 19.35 16.54 -36.97
N ALA A 525 20.11 16.75 -38.05
CA ALA A 525 19.54 17.12 -39.35
C ALA A 525 18.60 16.05 -39.92
N LEU A 526 18.89 14.77 -39.70
CA LEU A 526 18.09 13.65 -40.25
C LEU A 526 16.86 13.31 -39.40
N THR A 527 16.96 13.43 -38.07
CA THR A 527 15.96 12.89 -37.14
C THR A 527 15.35 13.91 -36.18
N GLY A 528 15.91 15.13 -36.13
CA GLY A 528 15.56 16.15 -35.15
C GLY A 528 16.03 15.83 -33.72
N ARG A 529 16.90 14.82 -33.55
CA ARG A 529 17.44 14.39 -32.26
C ARG A 529 18.95 14.18 -32.33
N PRO A 530 19.71 14.48 -31.27
CA PRO A 530 21.12 14.16 -31.19
C PRO A 530 21.36 12.64 -31.20
N LEU A 531 22.56 12.23 -31.58
CA LEU A 531 23.03 10.86 -31.36
C LEU A 531 23.38 10.64 -29.87
N ILE A 532 24.10 11.61 -29.30
CA ILE A 532 24.57 11.68 -27.92
C ILE A 532 24.20 13.05 -27.36
N GLY A 533 23.18 13.11 -26.52
CA GLY A 533 22.69 14.37 -25.98
C GLY A 533 21.45 14.15 -25.15
N ASN A 534 21.15 15.07 -24.25
CA ASN A 534 19.90 14.98 -23.51
C ASN A 534 18.77 15.68 -24.27
N GLY A 535 17.53 15.37 -23.91
CA GLY A 535 16.37 16.05 -24.45
C GLY A 535 16.13 17.38 -23.75
N ASP A 536 15.61 18.36 -24.49
CA ASP A 536 15.27 19.67 -23.93
C ASP A 536 14.18 19.55 -22.86
N SER A 537 14.33 20.27 -21.76
CA SER A 537 13.25 20.37 -20.78
C SER A 537 12.15 21.31 -21.28
N GLY A 538 10.89 20.95 -21.00
CA GLY A 538 9.72 21.77 -21.31
C GLY A 538 9.77 23.12 -20.59
N THR A 539 9.12 24.14 -21.16
CA THR A 539 9.21 25.49 -20.60
C THR A 539 8.37 25.63 -19.31
N PRO A 540 8.85 26.36 -18.29
CA PRO A 540 8.07 26.58 -17.07
C PRO A 540 6.75 27.31 -17.32
N GLY A 541 5.65 26.79 -16.78
CA GLY A 541 4.35 27.44 -16.80
C GLY A 541 3.57 27.27 -18.11
N THR A 542 4.06 26.48 -19.07
CA THR A 542 3.35 26.19 -20.33
C THR A 542 2.70 24.82 -20.35
N GLY A 543 3.23 23.87 -19.55
CA GLY A 543 2.86 22.46 -19.63
C GLY A 543 3.47 21.73 -20.83
N ASP A 544 4.53 22.25 -21.46
CA ASP A 544 5.17 21.57 -22.59
C ASP A 544 5.82 20.26 -22.17
N ASP A 545 5.75 19.24 -23.02
CA ASP A 545 6.47 17.99 -22.79
C ASP A 545 7.99 18.20 -22.88
N GLY A 546 8.74 17.42 -22.12
CA GLY A 546 10.18 17.30 -22.27
C GLY A 546 10.54 16.52 -23.54
N GLY A 547 11.57 16.97 -24.25
CA GLY A 547 12.12 16.31 -25.42
C GLY A 547 12.73 14.96 -25.09
N ALA A 548 12.70 14.03 -26.05
CA ALA A 548 13.39 12.75 -25.90
C ALA A 548 14.92 12.94 -25.94
N GLY A 549 15.64 12.15 -25.15
CA GLY A 549 17.11 12.10 -25.19
C GLY A 549 17.65 11.63 -26.54
N GLY A 550 18.96 11.71 -26.71
CA GLY A 550 19.65 11.25 -27.92
C GLY A 550 19.49 9.75 -28.18
N TRP A 551 19.74 9.33 -29.41
CA TRP A 551 19.48 7.95 -29.84
C TRP A 551 20.28 6.91 -29.04
N LEU A 552 21.56 7.14 -28.75
CA LEU A 552 22.42 6.17 -28.06
C LEU A 552 22.54 6.50 -26.57
N PHE A 553 23.00 7.72 -26.27
CA PHE A 553 23.17 8.24 -24.92
C PHE A 553 22.34 9.51 -24.77
N GLY A 554 21.43 9.52 -23.80
CA GLY A 554 20.59 10.70 -23.58
C GLY A 554 19.57 10.51 -22.49
N ASN A 555 19.54 11.42 -21.53
CA ASN A 555 18.40 11.51 -20.64
C ASN A 555 17.27 12.26 -21.35
N GLY A 556 16.02 11.88 -21.07
CA GLY A 556 14.88 12.67 -21.52
C GLY A 556 14.80 13.98 -20.74
N GLY A 557 14.35 15.04 -21.40
CA GLY A 557 14.12 16.33 -20.77
C GLY A 557 12.96 16.30 -19.78
N ASN A 558 12.99 17.18 -18.78
CA ASN A 558 11.92 17.26 -17.80
C ASN A 558 10.69 17.96 -18.40
N GLY A 559 9.48 17.52 -18.05
CA GLY A 559 8.25 18.17 -18.49
C GLY A 559 8.02 19.53 -17.84
N GLY A 560 7.43 20.45 -18.57
CA GLY A 560 7.05 21.81 -18.19
C GLY A 560 6.02 21.86 -17.07
N ALA A 561 6.23 22.73 -16.09
CA ALA A 561 5.21 23.11 -15.11
C ALA A 561 3.93 23.62 -15.79
N GLY A 562 2.75 23.23 -15.32
CA GLY A 562 1.48 23.74 -15.84
C GLY A 562 1.18 25.18 -15.40
N ALA A 563 0.52 25.97 -16.24
CA ALA A 563 0.11 27.33 -15.91
C ALA A 563 -0.91 27.39 -14.76
N ALA A 564 -0.73 28.34 -13.84
CA ALA A 564 -1.78 28.77 -12.93
C ALA A 564 -2.93 29.45 -13.71
N GLY A 565 -4.18 29.18 -13.33
CA GLY A 565 -5.33 29.74 -14.03
C GLY A 565 -6.65 29.48 -13.31
N THR A 566 -7.76 29.88 -13.91
CA THR A 566 -9.12 29.61 -13.36
C THR A 566 -9.28 28.12 -13.10
N ASN A 567 -9.04 27.31 -14.13
CA ASN A 567 -8.54 25.95 -13.98
C ASN A 567 -7.02 25.97 -14.17
N GLY A 568 -6.31 25.13 -13.44
CA GLY A 568 -4.89 24.91 -13.70
C GLY A 568 -4.68 24.12 -15.00
N SER A 569 -3.64 24.47 -15.77
CA SER A 569 -3.22 23.69 -16.93
C SER A 569 -2.46 22.44 -16.50
N ALA A 570 -2.50 21.38 -17.30
CA ALA A 570 -1.70 20.19 -17.04
C ALA A 570 -0.20 20.50 -17.09
N GLY A 571 0.59 19.77 -16.31
CA GLY A 571 2.03 19.69 -16.49
C GLY A 571 2.39 18.81 -17.68
N GLY A 572 3.51 19.10 -18.34
CA GLY A 572 4.00 18.33 -19.47
C GLY A 572 4.60 17.00 -19.04
N ALA A 573 4.56 16.01 -19.92
CA ALA A 573 5.22 14.74 -19.70
C ALA A 573 6.75 14.90 -19.73
N GLY A 574 7.46 14.06 -18.97
CA GLY A 574 8.90 13.90 -19.12
C GLY A 574 9.25 13.18 -20.41
N GLY A 575 10.35 13.58 -21.03
CA GLY A 575 10.86 12.95 -22.25
C GLY A 575 11.39 11.55 -22.02
N ALA A 576 11.37 10.72 -23.06
CA ALA A 576 11.98 9.39 -23.01
C ALA A 576 13.51 9.46 -22.99
N GLY A 577 14.16 8.51 -22.31
CA GLY A 577 15.60 8.31 -22.40
C GLY A 577 16.04 7.72 -23.76
N GLY A 578 17.35 7.71 -24.01
CA GLY A 578 17.98 7.11 -25.17
C GLY A 578 17.86 5.59 -25.22
N ILE A 579 18.25 4.98 -26.35
CA ILE A 579 18.09 3.55 -26.58
C ILE A 579 19.06 2.75 -25.69
N LEU A 580 20.34 3.10 -25.64
CA LEU A 580 21.34 2.30 -24.90
C LEU A 580 21.41 2.75 -23.44
N PHE A 581 21.69 4.04 -23.21
CA PHE A 581 21.76 4.64 -21.87
C PHE A 581 20.91 5.91 -21.83
N GLY A 582 19.93 5.97 -20.92
CA GLY A 582 19.09 7.14 -20.77
C GLY A 582 18.08 7.02 -19.65
N THR A 583 18.08 7.97 -18.72
CA THR A 583 16.99 8.11 -17.75
C THR A 583 15.82 8.87 -18.39
N GLY A 584 14.59 8.49 -18.07
CA GLY A 584 13.44 9.29 -18.43
C GLY A 584 13.40 10.61 -17.65
N GLY A 585 12.84 11.65 -18.25
CA GLY A 585 12.61 12.95 -17.61
C GLY A 585 11.53 12.90 -16.54
N ALA A 586 11.60 13.75 -15.52
CA ALA A 586 10.50 13.93 -14.58
C ALA A 586 9.31 14.61 -15.27
N GLY A 587 8.09 14.24 -14.90
CA GLY A 587 6.89 14.96 -15.32
C GLY A 587 6.82 16.35 -14.69
N GLY A 588 6.25 17.31 -15.43
CA GLY A 588 5.92 18.65 -14.91
C GLY A 588 4.76 18.57 -13.94
N ALA A 589 4.74 19.43 -12.92
CA ALA A 589 3.61 19.45 -12.00
C ALA A 589 2.45 20.29 -12.56
N GLY A 590 1.24 19.96 -12.12
CA GLY A 590 0.01 20.55 -12.62
C GLY A 590 -0.19 21.95 -12.07
N GLY A 591 -0.68 22.86 -12.92
CA GLY A 591 -0.94 24.24 -12.54
C GLY A 591 -2.00 24.38 -11.45
N VAL A 592 -1.91 25.44 -10.65
CA VAL A 592 -2.90 25.74 -9.61
C VAL A 592 -4.21 26.26 -10.21
N GLY A 593 -5.34 25.68 -9.80
CA GLY A 593 -6.68 26.17 -10.11
C GLY A 593 -7.12 27.22 -9.10
N THR A 594 -7.14 28.49 -9.50
CA THR A 594 -7.44 29.63 -8.62
C THR A 594 -8.93 29.80 -8.35
N ALA A 595 -9.80 29.25 -9.21
CA ALA A 595 -11.26 29.34 -9.09
C ALA A 595 -11.98 28.06 -9.54
N GLY A 596 -11.24 27.00 -9.85
CA GLY A 596 -11.73 25.78 -10.45
C GLY A 596 -10.83 24.59 -10.12
N ALA A 597 -10.73 23.65 -11.06
CA ALA A 597 -9.95 22.43 -10.87
C ALA A 597 -8.44 22.68 -11.01
N GLY A 598 -7.64 21.89 -10.31
CA GLY A 598 -6.19 21.87 -10.49
C GLY A 598 -5.81 21.11 -11.75
N GLY A 599 -4.69 21.50 -12.36
CA GLY A 599 -4.15 20.80 -13.53
C GLY A 599 -3.62 19.42 -13.17
N ALA A 600 -3.68 18.46 -14.08
CA ALA A 600 -3.04 17.17 -13.87
C ALA A 600 -1.51 17.30 -13.86
N GLY A 601 -0.81 16.50 -13.07
CA GLY A 601 0.63 16.33 -13.21
C GLY A 601 0.96 15.54 -14.47
N GLY A 602 2.06 15.90 -15.13
CA GLY A 602 2.56 15.20 -16.31
C GLY A 602 3.16 13.84 -15.95
N ALA A 603 3.12 12.90 -16.89
CA ALA A 603 3.74 11.58 -16.69
C ALA A 603 5.27 11.68 -16.67
N GLY A 604 5.95 10.80 -15.95
CA GLY A 604 7.39 10.62 -16.06
C GLY A 604 7.76 9.92 -17.38
N GLY A 605 8.90 10.28 -17.94
CA GLY A 605 9.43 9.66 -19.15
C GLY A 605 9.94 8.25 -18.91
N SER A 606 9.90 7.40 -19.94
CA SER A 606 10.41 6.02 -19.86
C SER A 606 11.87 5.92 -20.31
N ALA A 607 12.59 4.96 -19.73
CA ALA A 607 13.87 4.49 -20.27
C ALA A 607 13.67 3.27 -21.19
N PHE A 608 14.62 2.98 -22.08
CA PHE A 608 14.52 1.84 -23.01
C PHE A 608 15.32 0.60 -22.57
N LEU A 609 16.66 0.64 -22.57
CA LEU A 609 17.50 -0.52 -22.22
C LEU A 609 18.19 -0.39 -20.85
N ILE A 610 19.02 0.65 -20.66
CA ILE A 610 19.68 0.97 -19.39
C ILE A 610 19.30 2.39 -18.96
N GLY A 611 18.64 2.52 -17.81
CA GLY A 611 18.26 3.80 -17.22
C GLY A 611 16.98 3.71 -16.39
N SER A 612 16.79 4.64 -15.47
CA SER A 612 15.58 4.75 -14.66
C SER A 612 14.45 5.45 -15.41
N GLY A 613 13.20 5.07 -15.14
CA GLY A 613 12.04 5.87 -15.49
C GLY A 613 12.00 7.15 -14.67
N GLY A 614 11.41 8.20 -15.22
CA GLY A 614 11.22 9.48 -14.52
C GLY A 614 10.04 9.44 -13.55
N THR A 615 10.06 10.29 -12.53
CA THR A 615 8.92 10.43 -11.60
C THR A 615 7.76 11.18 -12.27
N GLY A 616 6.53 10.79 -11.97
CA GLY A 616 5.35 11.55 -12.36
C GLY A 616 5.25 12.88 -11.60
N GLY A 617 4.67 13.88 -12.26
CA GLY A 617 4.44 15.21 -11.70
C GLY A 617 3.31 15.23 -10.68
N VAL A 618 3.37 16.18 -9.74
CA VAL A 618 2.33 16.41 -8.74
C VAL A 618 1.09 17.04 -9.39
N GLY A 619 -0.11 16.63 -8.98
CA GLY A 619 -1.36 17.30 -9.38
C GLY A 619 -1.49 18.70 -8.78
N GLY A 620 -2.06 19.63 -9.53
CA GLY A 620 -2.25 21.01 -9.11
C GLY A 620 -3.25 21.17 -7.97
N ALA A 621 -2.98 22.11 -7.06
CA ALA A 621 -3.93 22.51 -6.02
C ALA A 621 -5.14 23.23 -6.61
N ALA A 622 -6.29 23.16 -5.93
CA ALA A 622 -7.55 23.63 -6.49
C ALA A 622 -8.54 24.18 -5.45
N THR A 623 -9.50 24.99 -5.91
CA THR A 623 -10.64 25.41 -5.10
C THR A 623 -11.82 24.43 -5.17
N THR A 624 -11.92 23.58 -6.20
CA THR A 624 -13.01 22.60 -6.37
C THR A 624 -12.54 21.15 -6.33
N THR A 625 -11.74 20.72 -7.31
CA THR A 625 -11.20 19.36 -7.43
C THR A 625 -9.72 19.42 -7.70
N GLY A 626 -8.94 18.70 -6.90
CA GLY A 626 -7.48 18.64 -7.06
C GLY A 626 -7.10 17.95 -8.36
N GLY A 627 -5.98 18.39 -8.95
CA GLY A 627 -5.43 17.74 -10.13
C GLY A 627 -4.98 16.30 -9.84
N VAL A 628 -5.10 15.41 -10.82
CA VAL A 628 -4.59 14.04 -10.70
C VAL A 628 -3.06 14.06 -10.79
N GLY A 629 -2.37 13.24 -9.99
CA GLY A 629 -0.93 13.06 -10.11
C GLY A 629 -0.54 12.31 -11.40
N GLY A 630 0.60 12.65 -11.97
CA GLY A 630 1.11 12.01 -13.18
C GLY A 630 1.61 10.58 -12.92
N ALA A 631 1.52 9.70 -13.92
CA ALA A 631 2.09 8.37 -13.82
C ALA A 631 3.63 8.40 -13.78
N GLY A 632 4.25 7.45 -13.10
CA GLY A 632 5.68 7.21 -13.19
C GLY A 632 6.08 6.59 -14.53
N GLY A 633 7.28 6.92 -15.00
CA GLY A 633 7.85 6.36 -16.22
C GLY A 633 8.38 4.95 -16.04
N ASN A 634 8.41 4.17 -17.12
CA ASN A 634 8.90 2.80 -17.07
C ASN A 634 10.44 2.75 -16.96
N ALA A 635 10.95 1.76 -16.23
CA ALA A 635 12.37 1.46 -16.18
C ALA A 635 12.88 0.91 -17.52
N GLY A 636 14.19 1.02 -17.75
CA GLY A 636 14.87 0.35 -18.85
C GLY A 636 14.80 -1.18 -18.71
N LEU A 637 14.76 -1.88 -19.84
CA LEU A 637 14.55 -3.32 -19.90
C LEU A 637 15.58 -4.10 -19.07
N LEU A 638 16.86 -3.75 -19.13
CA LEU A 638 17.93 -4.55 -18.51
C LEU A 638 18.35 -4.01 -17.15
N ILE A 639 18.56 -2.70 -17.01
CA ILE A 639 19.00 -2.05 -15.75
C ILE A 639 18.22 -0.74 -15.62
N GLY A 640 17.62 -0.46 -14.46
CA GLY A 640 16.85 0.77 -14.26
C GLY A 640 15.86 0.68 -13.11
N ALA A 641 15.66 1.76 -12.35
CA ALA A 641 14.53 1.86 -11.42
C ALA A 641 13.27 2.32 -12.15
N ALA A 642 12.09 1.82 -11.77
CA ALA A 642 10.83 2.35 -12.28
C ALA A 642 10.51 3.70 -11.62
N GLY A 643 9.84 4.57 -12.37
CA GLY A 643 9.42 5.88 -11.89
C GLY A 643 8.26 5.79 -10.89
N LEU A 644 8.23 6.71 -9.94
CA LEU A 644 7.14 6.86 -8.97
C LEU A 644 5.94 7.59 -9.58
N GLY A 645 4.73 7.24 -9.15
CA GLY A 645 3.55 8.06 -9.41
C GLY A 645 3.57 9.37 -8.62
N GLY A 646 3.12 10.45 -9.23
CA GLY A 646 2.96 11.75 -8.58
C GLY A 646 1.76 11.79 -7.63
N CYS A 647 1.82 12.63 -6.60
CA CYS A 647 0.68 12.79 -5.69
C CYS A 647 -0.45 13.60 -6.35
N GLY A 648 -1.69 13.32 -5.96
CA GLY A 648 -2.85 14.12 -6.33
C GLY A 648 -2.85 15.46 -5.60
N GLY A 649 -3.38 16.50 -6.25
CA GLY A 649 -3.52 17.84 -5.68
C GLY A 649 -4.61 17.92 -4.61
N GLY A 650 -4.47 18.83 -3.65
CA GLY A 650 -5.51 19.12 -2.66
C GLY A 650 -6.63 20.03 -3.20
N ALA A 651 -7.83 19.91 -2.65
CA ALA A 651 -8.98 20.76 -2.97
C ALA A 651 -9.70 21.29 -1.73
N PHE A 652 -9.89 22.61 -1.61
CA PHE A 652 -10.02 23.19 -0.26
C PHE A 652 -11.22 24.10 0.05
N THR A 653 -11.94 24.72 -0.90
CA THR A 653 -12.99 25.69 -0.52
C THR A 653 -13.96 25.15 0.54
N ALA A 654 -14.37 25.98 1.50
CA ALA A 654 -15.44 25.70 2.45
C ALA A 654 -16.74 25.42 1.67
N GLY A 655 -16.94 24.14 1.31
CA GLY A 655 -17.87 23.70 0.29
C GLY A 655 -17.54 22.28 -0.17
N VAL A 656 -18.20 21.83 -1.23
CA VAL A 656 -18.06 20.46 -1.75
C VAL A 656 -16.78 20.36 -2.57
N THR A 657 -15.71 19.76 -2.04
CA THR A 657 -14.43 19.57 -2.75
C THR A 657 -13.91 18.15 -2.69
N THR A 658 -13.22 17.72 -3.75
CA THR A 658 -12.64 16.37 -3.87
C THR A 658 -11.14 16.47 -4.11
N GLY A 659 -10.34 15.74 -3.35
CA GLY A 659 -8.90 15.60 -3.63
C GLY A 659 -8.64 14.92 -4.98
N GLY A 660 -7.54 15.27 -5.64
CA GLY A 660 -7.12 14.61 -6.87
C GLY A 660 -6.59 13.19 -6.60
N ALA A 661 -6.75 12.27 -7.55
CA ALA A 661 -6.17 10.94 -7.40
C ALA A 661 -4.64 10.96 -7.53
N GLY A 662 -3.95 10.04 -6.88
CA GLY A 662 -2.53 9.80 -7.12
C GLY A 662 -2.27 9.12 -8.47
N GLY A 663 -1.11 9.38 -9.06
CA GLY A 663 -0.67 8.75 -10.30
C GLY A 663 -0.18 7.32 -10.08
N THR A 664 -0.24 6.48 -11.11
CA THR A 664 0.26 5.11 -11.03
C THR A 664 1.79 5.07 -11.03
N GLY A 665 2.39 4.08 -10.37
CA GLY A 665 3.81 3.82 -10.53
C GLY A 665 4.16 3.25 -11.91
N GLY A 666 5.39 3.46 -12.36
CA GLY A 666 5.90 2.95 -13.63
C GLY A 666 6.17 1.45 -13.59
N ALA A 667 6.11 0.80 -14.74
CA ALA A 667 6.47 -0.62 -14.85
C ALA A 667 7.99 -0.81 -14.82
N ALA A 668 8.42 -1.95 -14.29
CA ALA A 668 9.82 -2.28 -14.20
C ALA A 668 10.38 -3.03 -15.42
N GLY A 669 11.70 -2.98 -15.57
CA GLY A 669 12.48 -3.88 -16.42
C GLY A 669 12.86 -5.16 -15.68
N LEU A 670 13.63 -6.04 -16.31
CA LEU A 670 13.88 -7.44 -15.91
C LEU A 670 14.19 -7.67 -14.42
N PHE A 671 14.95 -6.79 -13.76
CA PHE A 671 15.44 -6.97 -12.38
C PHE A 671 14.97 -5.89 -11.37
N ALA A 672 14.08 -4.99 -11.78
CA ALA A 672 13.69 -3.86 -10.96
C ALA A 672 12.28 -4.01 -10.40
N ASN A 673 12.00 -3.43 -9.24
CA ASN A 673 10.63 -3.37 -8.75
C ASN A 673 9.82 -2.38 -9.60
N GLY A 674 8.52 -2.65 -9.74
CA GLY A 674 7.58 -1.65 -10.25
C GLY A 674 7.55 -0.45 -9.31
N GLY A 675 7.33 0.75 -9.83
CA GLY A 675 7.33 1.96 -9.02
C GLY A 675 6.12 2.02 -8.09
N ALA A 676 6.27 2.72 -6.96
CA ALA A 676 5.14 3.01 -6.08
C ALA A 676 4.15 3.98 -6.74
N GLY A 677 2.86 3.77 -6.49
CA GLY A 677 1.80 4.73 -6.81
C GLY A 677 1.84 5.95 -5.91
N GLY A 678 1.37 7.08 -6.42
CA GLY A 678 1.32 8.34 -5.67
C GLY A 678 0.16 8.40 -4.69
N ALA A 679 0.29 9.23 -3.65
CA ALA A 679 -0.78 9.49 -2.69
C ALA A 679 -1.96 10.25 -3.33
N GLY A 680 -3.17 9.98 -2.86
CA GLY A 680 -4.34 10.80 -3.17
C GLY A 680 -4.30 12.14 -2.43
N GLY A 681 -4.88 13.18 -3.03
CA GLY A 681 -4.99 14.52 -2.46
C GLY A 681 -6.09 14.63 -1.40
N THR A 682 -6.01 15.65 -0.54
CA THR A 682 -7.05 15.92 0.48
C THR A 682 -8.23 16.69 -0.11
N GLY A 683 -9.46 16.41 0.33
CA GLY A 683 -10.66 17.16 -0.02
C GLY A 683 -11.65 17.25 1.14
N SER A 684 -12.58 18.21 1.10
CA SER A 684 -13.59 18.42 2.16
C SER A 684 -14.72 17.39 2.08
N THR A 685 -15.18 17.06 0.88
CA THR A 685 -16.21 16.04 0.61
C THR A 685 -15.62 14.65 0.50
N ALA A 686 -14.50 14.53 -0.22
CA ALA A 686 -13.83 13.26 -0.41
C ALA A 686 -12.34 13.46 -0.60
N GLY A 687 -11.55 12.58 0.00
CA GLY A 687 -10.16 12.41 -0.38
C GLY A 687 -10.03 11.77 -1.77
N GLY A 688 -8.96 12.07 -2.48
CA GLY A 688 -8.62 11.41 -3.74
C GLY A 688 -8.14 9.98 -3.51
N ALA A 689 -8.34 9.09 -4.48
CA ALA A 689 -7.80 7.74 -4.40
C ALA A 689 -6.27 7.74 -4.50
N GLY A 690 -5.61 6.79 -3.86
CA GLY A 690 -4.20 6.51 -4.11
C GLY A 690 -3.98 5.87 -5.48
N GLY A 691 -2.84 6.14 -6.10
CA GLY A 691 -2.45 5.56 -7.38
C GLY A 691 -2.03 4.10 -7.23
N ALA A 692 -2.23 3.28 -8.27
CA ALA A 692 -1.78 1.89 -8.24
C ALA A 692 -0.25 1.77 -8.34
N GLY A 693 0.31 0.71 -7.76
CA GLY A 693 1.71 0.35 -7.98
C GLY A 693 1.94 -0.18 -9.38
N GLY A 694 3.14 0.03 -9.91
CA GLY A 694 3.56 -0.46 -11.22
C GLY A 694 3.83 -1.96 -11.24
N ALA A 695 3.79 -2.58 -12.42
CA ALA A 695 4.12 -4.00 -12.55
C ALA A 695 5.62 -4.26 -12.35
N GLY A 696 5.94 -5.35 -11.65
CA GLY A 696 7.31 -5.84 -11.52
C GLY A 696 7.83 -6.45 -12.82
N GLY A 697 9.14 -6.39 -13.02
CA GLY A 697 9.78 -7.09 -14.14
C GLY A 697 9.95 -8.56 -13.86
N LEU A 698 10.53 -9.30 -14.81
CA LEU A 698 10.60 -10.77 -14.76
C LEU A 698 11.02 -11.30 -13.38
N TYR A 699 12.10 -10.78 -12.79
CA TYR A 699 12.65 -11.22 -11.51
C TYR A 699 12.26 -10.38 -10.29
N ALA A 700 11.28 -9.50 -10.43
CA ALA A 700 11.08 -8.44 -9.46
C ALA A 700 9.61 -8.09 -9.19
N HIS A 701 9.42 -7.29 -8.15
CA HIS A 701 8.14 -7.14 -7.47
C HIS A 701 7.27 -6.09 -8.13
N GLY A 702 5.96 -6.24 -8.03
CA GLY A 702 5.07 -5.11 -8.27
C GLY A 702 5.33 -4.00 -7.24
N GLY A 703 5.08 -2.75 -7.62
CA GLY A 703 5.19 -1.60 -6.72
C GLY A 703 4.03 -1.51 -5.72
N THR A 704 4.17 -0.70 -4.67
CA THR A 704 3.07 -0.43 -3.74
C THR A 704 2.01 0.45 -4.36
N GLY A 705 0.74 0.22 -4.00
CA GLY A 705 -0.29 1.24 -4.14
C GLY A 705 -0.03 2.43 -3.21
N GLY A 706 -0.34 3.63 -3.68
CA GLY A 706 -0.29 4.86 -2.88
C GLY A 706 -1.45 4.94 -1.88
N PRO A 707 -1.30 5.70 -0.78
CA PRO A 707 -2.39 5.90 0.17
C PRO A 707 -3.50 6.76 -0.43
N GLY A 708 -4.74 6.53 -0.01
CA GLY A 708 -5.85 7.42 -0.27
C GLY A 708 -5.71 8.73 0.50
N GLY A 709 -6.18 9.81 -0.10
CA GLY A 709 -6.22 11.12 0.54
C GLY A 709 -7.35 11.23 1.56
N ASN A 710 -7.32 12.27 2.38
CA ASN A 710 -8.32 12.43 3.45
C ASN A 710 -9.52 13.28 3.01
N GLY A 711 -10.69 12.89 3.48
CA GLY A 711 -11.92 13.67 3.52
C GLY A 711 -11.95 14.63 4.71
N GLY A 712 -12.80 15.65 4.64
CA GLY A 712 -13.07 16.57 5.76
C GLY A 712 -13.97 15.94 6.83
N SER A 713 -14.37 16.77 7.81
CA SER A 713 -15.24 16.37 8.93
C SER A 713 -16.61 15.83 8.52
N THR A 714 -17.08 16.19 7.32
CA THR A 714 -18.33 15.68 6.72
C THR A 714 -18.07 14.81 5.48
N GLY A 715 -16.80 14.50 5.20
CA GLY A 715 -16.39 13.82 3.98
C GLY A 715 -16.01 12.36 4.18
N ALA A 716 -15.76 11.69 3.05
CA ALA A 716 -15.21 10.34 3.00
C ALA A 716 -13.70 10.36 2.73
N GLY A 717 -12.97 9.42 3.31
CA GLY A 717 -11.59 9.16 2.91
C GLY A 717 -11.51 8.56 1.51
N GLY A 718 -10.44 8.87 0.78
CA GLY A 718 -10.12 8.23 -0.48
C GLY A 718 -9.64 6.79 -0.28
N THR A 719 -9.88 5.92 -1.25
CA THR A 719 -9.39 4.54 -1.20
C THR A 719 -7.88 4.48 -1.45
N GLY A 720 -7.20 3.51 -0.83
CA GLY A 720 -5.82 3.19 -1.19
C GLY A 720 -5.73 2.59 -2.58
N GLY A 721 -4.60 2.82 -3.26
CA GLY A 721 -4.31 2.24 -4.57
C GLY A 721 -4.01 0.74 -4.49
N ALA A 722 -4.25 0.00 -5.57
CA ALA A 722 -3.88 -1.41 -5.63
C ALA A 722 -2.34 -1.58 -5.71
N GLY A 723 -1.83 -2.66 -5.15
CA GLY A 723 -0.46 -3.10 -5.40
C GLY A 723 -0.28 -3.61 -6.82
N GLY A 724 0.89 -3.38 -7.40
CA GLY A 724 1.22 -3.85 -8.74
C GLY A 724 1.40 -5.38 -8.78
N PRO A 725 1.14 -6.04 -9.91
CA PRO A 725 1.46 -7.46 -10.05
C PRO A 725 2.98 -7.67 -10.07
N GLY A 726 3.44 -8.79 -9.52
CA GLY A 726 4.83 -9.24 -9.70
C GLY A 726 5.07 -9.71 -11.14
N GLY A 727 6.32 -9.65 -11.61
CA GLY A 727 6.67 -10.34 -12.86
C GLY A 727 6.79 -11.85 -12.65
N LEU A 728 7.19 -12.61 -13.67
CA LEU A 728 7.14 -14.08 -13.68
C LEU A 728 7.73 -14.78 -12.43
N TYR A 729 8.74 -14.16 -11.80
CA TYR A 729 9.44 -14.63 -10.60
C TYR A 729 9.26 -13.73 -9.37
N GLY A 730 8.54 -12.61 -9.50
CA GLY A 730 8.37 -11.63 -8.43
C GLY A 730 7.10 -11.82 -7.60
N ALA A 731 7.17 -11.43 -6.33
CA ALA A 731 5.98 -11.21 -5.50
C ALA A 731 5.14 -10.01 -5.98
N GLY A 732 3.85 -10.02 -5.66
CA GLY A 732 2.99 -8.87 -5.88
C GLY A 732 3.30 -7.73 -4.91
N GLY A 733 3.07 -6.49 -5.35
CA GLY A 733 3.19 -5.30 -4.51
C GLY A 733 2.02 -5.17 -3.52
N SER A 734 2.22 -4.40 -2.45
CA SER A 734 1.16 -4.22 -1.44
C SER A 734 0.15 -3.14 -1.84
N GLY A 735 -1.10 -3.30 -1.40
CA GLY A 735 -2.11 -2.26 -1.52
C GLY A 735 -1.82 -1.06 -0.60
N GLY A 736 -2.21 0.13 -1.03
CA GLY A 736 -2.09 1.36 -0.25
C GLY A 736 -3.14 1.46 0.86
N ALA A 737 -2.87 2.24 1.90
CA ALA A 737 -3.82 2.49 2.97
C ALA A 737 -4.99 3.39 2.49
N GLY A 738 -6.18 3.20 3.04
CA GLY A 738 -7.28 4.13 2.85
C GLY A 738 -7.11 5.41 3.68
N GLY A 739 -7.64 6.52 3.19
CA GLY A 739 -7.59 7.81 3.88
C GLY A 739 -8.67 7.98 4.94
N HIS A 740 -8.51 8.98 5.79
CA HIS A 740 -9.48 9.35 6.82
C HIS A 740 -10.69 10.05 6.23
N GLY A 741 -11.86 9.86 6.81
CA GLY A 741 -12.99 10.76 6.55
C GLY A 741 -13.86 10.92 7.78
N GLY A 742 -14.46 12.09 7.93
CA GLY A 742 -15.34 12.35 9.08
C GLY A 742 -16.58 11.44 9.08
N MET A 743 -17.18 11.18 7.92
CA MET A 743 -18.36 10.31 7.80
C MET A 743 -18.00 8.88 7.40
N ALA A 744 -16.95 8.66 6.61
CA ALA A 744 -16.53 7.33 6.20
C ALA A 744 -15.02 7.26 5.98
N GLY A 745 -14.39 6.19 6.44
CA GLY A 745 -13.00 5.92 6.10
C GLY A 745 -12.88 5.35 4.70
N GLY A 746 -11.79 5.64 4.00
CA GLY A 746 -11.50 5.06 2.70
C GLY A 746 -11.07 3.59 2.83
N GLY A 747 -11.46 2.73 1.89
CA GLY A 747 -11.01 1.34 1.87
C GLY A 747 -9.51 1.23 1.59
N GLY A 748 -8.87 0.19 2.13
CA GLY A 748 -7.51 -0.19 1.75
C GLY A 748 -7.47 -0.78 0.33
N GLY A 749 -6.36 -0.56 -0.37
CA GLY A 749 -6.14 -1.13 -1.70
C GLY A 749 -5.86 -2.63 -1.64
N VAL A 750 -6.17 -3.35 -2.71
CA VAL A 750 -5.85 -4.78 -2.82
C VAL A 750 -4.36 -5.00 -3.03
N GLY A 751 -3.84 -6.10 -2.50
CA GLY A 751 -2.49 -6.57 -2.83
C GLY A 751 -2.42 -7.08 -4.27
N GLY A 752 -1.28 -6.88 -4.91
CA GLY A 752 -1.00 -7.38 -6.26
C GLY A 752 -0.80 -8.89 -6.25
N ASN A 753 -1.11 -9.55 -7.38
CA ASN A 753 -0.86 -10.97 -7.53
C ASN A 753 0.63 -11.24 -7.80
N ALA A 754 1.11 -12.41 -7.36
CA ALA A 754 2.44 -12.89 -7.69
C ALA A 754 2.56 -13.36 -9.14
N GLY A 755 3.80 -13.46 -9.63
CA GLY A 755 4.14 -14.09 -10.91
C GLY A 755 3.78 -15.57 -10.99
N SER A 756 3.51 -16.05 -12.22
CA SER A 756 3.02 -17.41 -12.43
C SER A 756 4.11 -18.49 -12.38
N LEU A 757 5.31 -18.29 -12.92
CA LEU A 757 6.19 -19.40 -13.32
C LEU A 757 7.14 -19.93 -12.21
N THR A 758 7.20 -19.28 -11.05
CA THR A 758 8.35 -19.43 -10.15
C THR A 758 8.04 -20.06 -8.80
N LEU A 759 9.05 -20.76 -8.27
CA LEU A 759 9.12 -21.21 -6.89
C LEU A 759 9.00 -19.98 -5.97
N ASN A 760 7.97 -19.95 -5.12
CA ASN A 760 7.85 -19.09 -3.95
C ASN A 760 7.47 -17.61 -4.18
N ALA A 761 6.88 -17.27 -5.34
CA ALA A 761 6.31 -15.93 -5.52
C ALA A 761 5.02 -15.77 -4.68
N SER A 762 5.00 -14.79 -3.77
CA SER A 762 3.83 -14.51 -2.92
C SER A 762 2.96 -13.37 -3.45
N GLY A 763 1.67 -13.43 -3.18
CA GLY A 763 0.81 -12.26 -3.38
C GLY A 763 1.18 -11.14 -2.40
N GLY A 764 0.95 -9.90 -2.79
CA GLY A 764 1.17 -8.73 -1.95
C GLY A 764 0.11 -8.60 -0.85
N ALA A 765 0.43 -7.90 0.24
CA ALA A 765 -0.53 -7.66 1.31
C ALA A 765 -1.60 -6.63 0.88
N GLY A 766 -2.81 -6.77 1.40
CA GLY A 766 -3.83 -5.74 1.30
C GLY A 766 -3.50 -4.54 2.18
N GLY A 767 -3.89 -3.35 1.73
CA GLY A 767 -3.74 -2.11 2.49
C GLY A 767 -4.73 -2.01 3.65
N SER A 768 -4.39 -1.26 4.70
CA SER A 768 -5.31 -1.02 5.82
C SER A 768 -6.42 -0.05 5.43
N GLY A 769 -7.61 -0.22 6.00
CA GLY A 769 -8.71 0.73 5.87
C GLY A 769 -8.48 2.01 6.67
N GLY A 770 -9.00 3.12 6.18
CA GLY A 770 -8.91 4.43 6.83
C GLY A 770 -9.88 4.57 8.01
N SER A 771 -9.55 5.43 8.98
CA SER A 771 -10.43 5.67 10.13
C SER A 771 -11.60 6.59 9.80
N SER A 772 -12.62 6.57 10.67
CA SER A 772 -13.79 7.46 10.60
C SER A 772 -14.14 8.09 11.94
N LEU A 773 -14.71 9.30 11.92
CA LEU A 773 -15.19 9.96 13.14
C LEU A 773 -16.60 9.51 13.51
N SER A 774 -17.56 9.52 12.58
CA SER A 774 -18.97 9.30 12.90
C SER A 774 -19.69 8.25 12.05
N GLY A 775 -19.01 7.59 11.12
CA GLY A 775 -19.62 6.50 10.35
C GLY A 775 -18.69 5.31 10.17
N LYS A 776 -18.93 4.50 9.13
CA LYS A 776 -18.17 3.26 8.93
C LYS A 776 -16.72 3.60 8.55
N ALA A 777 -15.78 3.06 9.30
CA ALA A 777 -14.38 3.09 8.92
C ALA A 777 -14.12 2.18 7.71
N GLY A 778 -13.06 2.48 6.96
CA GLY A 778 -12.75 1.77 5.74
C GLY A 778 -12.42 0.30 5.99
N ALA A 779 -12.82 -0.58 5.08
CA ALA A 779 -12.40 -1.97 5.12
C ALA A 779 -10.93 -2.10 4.73
N GLY A 780 -10.25 -3.12 5.25
CA GLY A 780 -8.94 -3.53 4.75
C GLY A 780 -9.05 -4.14 3.35
N GLY A 781 -8.02 -3.95 2.53
CA GLY A 781 -7.94 -4.54 1.21
C GLY A 781 -7.64 -6.05 1.26
N ALA A 782 -8.05 -6.79 0.25
CA ALA A 782 -7.71 -8.20 0.13
C ALA A 782 -6.21 -8.39 -0.17
N GLY A 783 -5.62 -9.48 0.31
CA GLY A 783 -4.30 -9.92 -0.11
C GLY A 783 -4.32 -10.48 -1.54
N GLY A 784 -3.22 -10.33 -2.27
CA GLY A 784 -3.05 -10.87 -3.61
C GLY A 784 -2.85 -12.39 -3.61
N SER A 785 -3.11 -13.03 -4.74
CA SER A 785 -2.92 -14.48 -4.89
C SER A 785 -1.45 -14.85 -5.13
N ALA A 786 -1.08 -16.07 -4.73
CA ALA A 786 0.23 -16.66 -4.97
C ALA A 786 0.46 -17.05 -6.44
N GLY A 787 1.73 -17.33 -6.78
CA GLY A 787 2.14 -17.98 -8.03
C GLY A 787 1.83 -19.48 -8.11
N LEU A 788 2.37 -20.19 -9.11
CA LEU A 788 2.05 -21.61 -9.34
C LEU A 788 2.80 -22.61 -8.46
N PHE A 789 4.00 -22.26 -7.95
CA PHE A 789 4.87 -23.20 -7.23
C PHE A 789 5.25 -22.66 -5.85
N TYR A 790 4.88 -23.34 -4.76
CA TYR A 790 5.27 -23.05 -3.37
C TYR A 790 5.07 -21.60 -2.87
N GLY A 791 4.29 -20.78 -3.58
CA GLY A 791 3.99 -19.41 -3.16
C GLY A 791 3.01 -19.36 -1.99
N SER A 792 2.83 -18.18 -1.41
CA SER A 792 1.76 -17.92 -0.44
C SER A 792 0.89 -16.78 -0.89
N GLY A 793 -0.41 -16.85 -0.60
CA GLY A 793 -1.28 -15.70 -0.72
C GLY A 793 -0.82 -14.58 0.22
N GLY A 794 -1.05 -13.33 -0.18
CA GLY A 794 -0.77 -12.18 0.67
C GLY A 794 -1.74 -12.10 1.85
N ALA A 795 -1.35 -11.44 2.93
CA ALA A 795 -2.26 -11.17 4.03
C ALA A 795 -3.34 -10.14 3.64
N GLY A 796 -4.54 -10.26 4.17
CA GLY A 796 -5.54 -9.21 4.11
C GLY A 796 -5.16 -8.02 4.98
N GLY A 797 -5.56 -6.82 4.58
CA GLY A 797 -5.34 -5.59 5.34
C GLY A 797 -6.28 -5.47 6.54
N ASN A 798 -5.89 -4.69 7.55
CA ASN A 798 -6.74 -4.46 8.72
C ASN A 798 -7.86 -3.46 8.40
N GLY A 799 -9.02 -3.61 9.03
CA GLY A 799 -10.10 -2.63 9.00
C GLY A 799 -9.75 -1.37 9.81
N GLY A 800 -10.31 -0.23 9.40
CA GLY A 800 -10.08 1.05 10.06
C GLY A 800 -10.83 1.21 11.39
N TYR A 801 -10.32 2.10 12.25
CA TYR A 801 -10.95 2.49 13.51
C TYR A 801 -12.12 3.47 13.31
N SER A 802 -13.19 3.35 14.09
CA SER A 802 -14.26 4.37 14.12
C SER A 802 -14.56 4.86 15.54
N LEU A 803 -14.72 6.16 15.73
CA LEU A 803 -15.13 6.69 17.04
C LEU A 803 -16.62 6.44 17.31
N ASN A 804 -17.48 7.06 16.49
CA ASN A 804 -18.94 7.05 16.65
C ASN A 804 -19.69 6.26 15.56
N GLY A 805 -19.00 5.35 14.87
CA GLY A 805 -19.59 4.50 13.85
C GLY A 805 -19.08 3.07 13.95
N THR A 806 -19.19 2.30 12.87
CA THR A 806 -18.73 0.91 12.85
C THR A 806 -17.26 0.82 12.45
N GLY A 807 -16.53 -0.10 13.08
CA GLY A 807 -15.20 -0.47 12.63
C GLY A 807 -15.23 -1.00 11.19
N GLY A 808 -14.11 -0.81 10.50
CA GLY A 808 -13.90 -1.38 9.17
C GLY A 808 -13.74 -2.90 9.24
N ASP A 809 -14.20 -3.63 8.24
CA ASP A 809 -13.95 -5.07 8.19
C ASP A 809 -12.50 -5.33 7.76
N GLY A 810 -11.92 -6.42 8.25
CA GLY A 810 -10.62 -6.91 7.78
C GLY A 810 -10.73 -7.46 6.35
N GLY A 811 -9.67 -7.30 5.57
CA GLY A 811 -9.57 -7.84 4.23
C GLY A 811 -9.34 -9.35 4.23
N THR A 812 -9.74 -10.04 3.16
CA THR A 812 -9.48 -11.47 3.01
C THR A 812 -8.01 -11.75 2.70
N GLY A 813 -7.49 -12.87 3.19
CA GLY A 813 -6.21 -13.40 2.77
C GLY A 813 -6.25 -13.89 1.32
N GLY A 814 -5.13 -13.74 0.62
CA GLY A 814 -4.98 -14.19 -0.76
C GLY A 814 -4.95 -15.71 -0.88
N ALA A 815 -5.34 -16.22 -2.05
CA ALA A 815 -5.29 -17.65 -2.32
C ALA A 815 -3.84 -18.13 -2.52
N GLY A 816 -3.56 -19.35 -2.06
CA GLY A 816 -2.28 -20.03 -2.27
C GLY A 816 -2.08 -20.58 -3.69
N GLN A 817 -3.09 -20.55 -4.57
CA GLN A 817 -2.97 -21.04 -5.97
C GLN A 817 -3.79 -20.24 -6.97
N ILE A 818 -3.44 -20.43 -8.24
CA ILE A 818 -4.30 -20.24 -9.41
C ILE A 818 -4.87 -21.62 -9.81
N THR A 819 -6.19 -21.70 -9.98
CA THR A 819 -6.99 -22.91 -10.31
C THR A 819 -6.22 -24.06 -10.98
N GLY A 820 -6.00 -25.17 -10.26
CA GLY A 820 -5.60 -26.47 -10.84
C GLY A 820 -4.13 -26.91 -10.73
N LEU A 821 -3.21 -26.14 -10.13
CA LEU A 821 -1.78 -26.52 -10.01
C LEU A 821 -1.27 -26.71 -8.57
N ARG A 822 0.03 -27.00 -8.37
CA ARG A 822 0.53 -28.02 -7.42
C ARG A 822 0.71 -27.63 -5.94
N SER A 823 1.02 -26.40 -5.52
CA SER A 823 1.37 -26.14 -4.10
C SER A 823 1.37 -24.66 -3.74
N GLY A 824 0.86 -24.33 -2.55
CA GLY A 824 0.97 -22.99 -1.96
C GLY A 824 0.17 -22.81 -0.68
N PHE A 825 0.56 -21.84 0.15
CA PHE A 825 -0.10 -21.54 1.43
C PHE A 825 -1.14 -20.43 1.27
N GLY A 826 -2.28 -20.55 1.93
CA GLY A 826 -3.25 -19.46 1.99
C GLY A 826 -2.71 -18.29 2.83
N GLY A 827 -3.02 -17.06 2.42
CA GLY A 827 -2.68 -15.86 3.20
C GLY A 827 -3.61 -15.68 4.41
N ALA A 828 -3.14 -15.05 5.49
CA ALA A 828 -3.99 -14.75 6.65
C ALA A 828 -5.02 -13.66 6.33
N GLY A 829 -6.21 -13.73 6.95
CA GLY A 829 -7.18 -12.65 6.93
C GLY A 829 -6.77 -11.48 7.83
N GLY A 830 -7.15 -10.27 7.47
CA GLY A 830 -6.88 -9.06 8.26
C GLY A 830 -7.80 -8.92 9.46
N ALA A 831 -7.37 -8.20 10.50
CA ALA A 831 -8.20 -7.94 11.67
C ALA A 831 -9.31 -6.92 11.37
N GLY A 832 -10.47 -7.07 12.00
CA GLY A 832 -11.52 -6.04 12.01
C GLY A 832 -11.11 -4.83 12.85
N GLY A 833 -11.53 -3.65 12.42
CA GLY A 833 -11.28 -2.40 13.11
C GLY A 833 -12.13 -2.23 14.37
N ALA A 834 -11.57 -1.58 15.39
CA ALA A 834 -12.29 -1.30 16.63
C ALA A 834 -13.23 -0.09 16.52
N SER A 835 -14.18 0.00 17.44
CA SER A 835 -15.07 1.14 17.65
C SER A 835 -15.31 1.43 19.13
N ASP A 836 -15.47 2.70 19.47
CA ASP A 836 -15.78 3.13 20.84
C ASP A 836 -17.27 2.98 21.17
N THR A 837 -18.15 3.52 20.33
CA THR A 837 -19.61 3.52 20.59
C THR A 837 -20.41 2.61 19.65
N GLY A 838 -19.84 2.24 18.49
CA GLY A 838 -20.50 1.39 17.50
C GLY A 838 -20.00 -0.05 17.52
N ALA A 839 -20.39 -0.84 16.52
CA ALA A 839 -19.93 -2.23 16.37
C ALA A 839 -18.47 -2.28 15.91
N GLY A 840 -17.73 -3.28 16.40
CA GLY A 840 -16.43 -3.62 15.83
C GLY A 840 -16.61 -4.24 14.44
N GLY A 841 -15.63 -4.05 13.56
CA GLY A 841 -15.62 -4.68 12.24
C GLY A 841 -15.35 -6.18 12.32
N ASN A 842 -15.76 -6.94 11.33
CA ASN A 842 -15.47 -8.37 11.27
C ASN A 842 -14.01 -8.61 10.84
N GLY A 843 -13.42 -9.70 11.30
CA GLY A 843 -12.16 -10.19 10.77
C GLY A 843 -12.33 -10.78 9.38
N GLY A 844 -11.31 -10.63 8.54
CA GLY A 844 -11.29 -11.18 7.19
C GLY A 844 -11.06 -12.70 7.19
N ALA A 845 -11.57 -13.38 6.18
CA ALA A 845 -11.31 -14.81 6.00
C ALA A 845 -9.87 -15.09 5.59
N GLY A 846 -9.32 -16.21 6.03
CA GLY A 846 -8.06 -16.74 5.55
C GLY A 846 -8.18 -17.30 4.14
N GLY A 847 -7.11 -17.17 3.37
CA GLY A 847 -7.02 -17.65 2.00
C GLY A 847 -7.01 -19.17 1.90
N LYS A 848 -7.58 -19.71 0.81
CA LYS A 848 -7.51 -21.15 0.51
C LYS A 848 -6.08 -21.55 0.16
N ALA A 849 -5.66 -22.72 0.59
CA ALA A 849 -4.35 -23.29 0.26
C ALA A 849 -4.33 -23.88 -1.14
N GLY A 850 -3.18 -24.45 -1.48
CA GLY A 850 -2.99 -25.30 -2.61
C GLY A 850 -3.16 -26.79 -2.43
N LEU A 851 -2.81 -27.58 -3.47
CA LEU A 851 -2.87 -29.04 -3.36
C LEU A 851 -1.99 -29.49 -2.18
N TYR A 852 -0.77 -28.95 -2.10
CA TYR A 852 0.10 -29.06 -0.93
C TYR A 852 0.24 -27.68 -0.27
N GLY A 853 -0.14 -27.55 1.01
CA GLY A 853 -0.03 -26.32 1.79
C GLY A 853 -1.16 -26.17 2.80
N ASN A 854 -0.94 -25.33 3.81
CA ASN A 854 -1.95 -25.03 4.82
C ASN A 854 -2.85 -23.87 4.38
N GLY A 855 -4.12 -23.91 4.80
CA GLY A 855 -5.02 -22.77 4.70
C GLY A 855 -4.52 -21.60 5.54
N GLY A 856 -4.86 -20.38 5.13
CA GLY A 856 -4.53 -19.18 5.91
C GLY A 856 -5.44 -19.05 7.12
N ASP A 857 -4.94 -18.47 8.21
CA ASP A 857 -5.75 -18.25 9.40
C ASP A 857 -6.71 -17.07 9.20
N GLY A 858 -7.89 -17.12 9.83
CA GLY A 858 -8.86 -16.04 9.83
C GLY A 858 -8.43 -14.88 10.74
N GLY A 859 -8.77 -13.66 10.36
CA GLY A 859 -8.48 -12.47 11.15
C GLY A 859 -9.39 -12.34 12.37
N ALA A 860 -8.90 -11.69 13.43
CA ALA A 860 -9.72 -11.41 14.61
C ALA A 860 -10.81 -10.37 14.31
N GLY A 861 -11.95 -10.49 14.98
CA GLY A 861 -12.97 -9.43 15.00
C GLY A 861 -12.46 -8.19 15.73
N GLY A 862 -13.05 -7.04 15.41
CA GLY A 862 -12.79 -5.78 16.08
C GLY A 862 -13.60 -5.62 17.37
N ASP A 863 -13.05 -4.87 18.30
CA ASP A 863 -13.73 -4.45 19.52
C ASP A 863 -14.81 -3.43 19.24
N GLY A 864 -16.00 -3.54 19.85
CA GLY A 864 -17.04 -2.50 19.79
C GLY A 864 -18.14 -2.69 20.83
N ALA A 865 -19.15 -1.82 20.83
CA ALA A 865 -20.38 -2.03 21.60
C ALA A 865 -21.02 -3.39 21.27
N THR A 866 -20.98 -3.76 19.99
CA THR A 866 -21.19 -5.13 19.51
C THR A 866 -19.85 -5.70 19.03
N SER A 867 -19.50 -6.90 19.45
CA SER A 867 -18.27 -7.58 19.01
C SER A 867 -18.31 -7.83 17.51
N GLY A 868 -17.22 -7.48 16.82
CA GLY A 868 -16.96 -8.00 15.49
C GLY A 868 -16.78 -9.51 15.52
N LYS A 869 -17.15 -10.18 14.43
CA LYS A 869 -16.96 -11.63 14.29
C LYS A 869 -15.53 -11.94 13.88
N GLY A 870 -14.98 -13.05 14.35
CA GLY A 870 -13.75 -13.61 13.80
C GLY A 870 -13.96 -14.12 12.37
N GLY A 871 -12.94 -13.97 11.52
CA GLY A 871 -12.94 -14.49 10.16
C GLY A 871 -12.76 -16.00 10.10
N ALA A 872 -13.28 -16.65 9.07
CA ALA A 872 -13.08 -18.09 8.89
C ALA A 872 -11.64 -18.40 8.46
N GLY A 873 -11.11 -19.55 8.89
CA GLY A 873 -9.88 -20.12 8.37
C GLY A 873 -10.03 -20.62 6.93
N GLY A 874 -8.95 -20.56 6.17
CA GLY A 874 -8.87 -21.11 4.82
C GLY A 874 -8.78 -22.63 4.82
N ASN A 875 -9.26 -23.27 3.76
CA ASN A 875 -9.18 -24.73 3.63
C ASN A 875 -7.85 -25.14 3.00
N ALA A 876 -7.31 -26.27 3.43
CA ALA A 876 -6.35 -27.04 2.65
C ALA A 876 -7.06 -27.87 1.56
N VAL A 877 -6.29 -28.52 0.67
CA VAL A 877 -6.86 -29.32 -0.43
C VAL A 877 -6.46 -30.80 -0.36
N VAL A 878 -5.18 -31.16 -0.57
CA VAL A 878 -4.74 -32.57 -0.56
C VAL A 878 -3.90 -32.89 0.67
N ILE A 879 -2.82 -32.15 0.90
CA ILE A 879 -1.96 -32.30 2.08
C ILE A 879 -1.75 -30.93 2.72
N GLY A 880 -2.07 -30.81 4.00
CA GLY A 880 -1.94 -29.59 4.79
C GLY A 880 -3.10 -29.41 5.76
N ASN A 881 -2.90 -28.57 6.76
CA ASN A 881 -3.95 -28.27 7.73
C ASN A 881 -4.86 -27.15 7.20
N GLY A 882 -6.13 -27.18 7.58
CA GLY A 882 -6.99 -26.00 7.49
C GLY A 882 -6.46 -24.90 8.41
N GLY A 883 -6.68 -23.64 8.02
CA GLY A 883 -6.31 -22.49 8.84
C GLY A 883 -7.20 -22.35 10.07
N ASN A 884 -6.68 -21.79 11.15
CA ASN A 884 -7.48 -21.51 12.35
C ASN A 884 -8.50 -20.41 12.05
N GLY A 885 -9.66 -20.48 12.70
CA GLY A 885 -10.62 -19.38 12.74
C GLY A 885 -10.10 -18.23 13.58
N GLY A 886 -10.46 -17.01 13.19
CA GLY A 886 -10.11 -15.80 13.93
C GLY A 886 -10.90 -15.69 15.22
N ASN A 887 -10.32 -15.07 16.24
CA ASN A 887 -11.01 -14.83 17.49
C ASN A 887 -12.14 -13.79 17.35
N ALA A 888 -13.11 -13.82 18.26
CA ALA A 888 -14.03 -12.70 18.43
C ALA A 888 -13.28 -11.44 18.87
N GLY A 889 -13.87 -10.26 18.62
CA GLY A 889 -13.31 -9.00 19.14
C GLY A 889 -13.24 -9.01 20.67
N LYS A 890 -14.36 -9.38 21.32
CA LYS A 890 -14.49 -9.41 22.79
C LYS A 890 -15.06 -10.72 23.29
N ALA A 891 -14.81 -10.99 24.57
CA ALA A 891 -15.43 -12.05 25.36
C ALA A 891 -16.93 -12.22 25.05
N GLY A 892 -17.33 -13.41 24.60
CA GLY A 892 -18.72 -13.75 24.29
C GLY A 892 -19.20 -13.33 22.89
N GLY A 893 -18.31 -12.82 22.04
CA GLY A 893 -18.59 -12.57 20.63
C GLY A 893 -18.61 -13.85 19.77
N THR A 894 -18.75 -13.69 18.45
CA THR A 894 -18.74 -14.83 17.52
C THR A 894 -17.34 -15.08 17.00
N ALA A 895 -16.77 -16.23 17.36
CA ALA A 895 -15.51 -16.69 16.79
C ALA A 895 -15.66 -17.16 15.33
N GLY A 896 -14.57 -17.11 14.58
CA GLY A 896 -14.47 -17.64 13.23
C GLY A 896 -14.38 -19.16 13.21
N ALA A 897 -14.90 -19.77 12.14
CA ALA A 897 -14.77 -21.21 11.93
C ALA A 897 -13.35 -21.59 11.51
N GLY A 898 -12.83 -22.74 11.95
CA GLY A 898 -11.63 -23.31 11.37
C GLY A 898 -11.87 -23.82 9.95
N GLY A 899 -10.84 -23.81 9.11
CA GLY A 899 -10.90 -24.36 7.76
C GLY A 899 -10.74 -25.88 7.74
N ALA A 900 -11.17 -26.52 6.65
CA ALA A 900 -11.01 -27.96 6.47
C ALA A 900 -9.55 -28.35 6.19
N GLY A 901 -9.12 -29.50 6.72
CA GLY A 901 -7.84 -30.14 6.43
C GLY A 901 -7.79 -30.76 5.02
N GLY A 902 -6.58 -31.15 4.59
CA GLY A 902 -6.38 -31.80 3.29
C GLY A 902 -6.98 -33.21 3.25
N LEU A 903 -7.51 -33.60 2.09
CA LEU A 903 -8.19 -34.89 1.86
C LEU A 903 -7.35 -36.12 2.22
N VAL A 904 -6.02 -36.04 2.04
CA VAL A 904 -5.11 -37.19 2.24
C VAL A 904 -4.40 -37.11 3.58
N LEU A 905 -3.92 -35.93 3.97
CA LEU A 905 -3.19 -35.73 5.23
C LEU A 905 -3.33 -34.28 5.71
N GLY A 906 -3.92 -34.08 6.88
CA GLY A 906 -4.08 -32.77 7.47
C GLY A 906 -5.12 -32.76 8.58
N ARG A 907 -5.03 -31.78 9.48
CA ARG A 907 -6.08 -31.49 10.46
C ARG A 907 -6.93 -30.32 10.01
N ASP A 908 -8.19 -30.33 10.41
CA ASP A 908 -8.99 -29.11 10.41
C ASP A 908 -8.35 -28.06 11.32
N GLY A 909 -8.55 -26.80 10.93
CA GLY A 909 -8.20 -25.68 11.76
C GLY A 909 -9.07 -25.61 13.01
N GLN A 910 -8.54 -25.00 14.07
CA GLN A 910 -9.32 -24.77 15.28
C GLN A 910 -10.32 -23.63 15.05
N HIS A 911 -11.48 -23.67 15.69
CA HIS A 911 -12.33 -22.48 15.79
C HIS A 911 -11.60 -21.39 16.58
N GLY A 912 -11.91 -20.14 16.28
CA GLY A 912 -11.41 -19.02 17.07
C GLY A 912 -11.94 -19.08 18.51
N LEU A 913 -11.33 -18.31 19.39
CA LEU A 913 -11.77 -18.15 20.78
C LEU A 913 -12.74 -16.98 20.92
N THR A 914 -13.64 -17.08 21.91
CA THR A 914 -14.65 -16.06 22.21
C THR A 914 -14.30 -15.21 23.39
#